data_AF-B1VHW3-F1
#
_entry.id   AF-B1VHW3-F1
#
_cell.length_a   1.000
_cell.length_b   1.000
_cell.length_c   1.000
_cell.angle_alpha   90.00
_cell.angle_beta   90.00
_cell.angle_gamma   90.00
#
_symmetry.space_group_name_H-M   'P 1'
#
loop_
_entity.id
_entity.type
_entity.pdbx_description
1 polymer ?
#
loop_
_entity_poly.entity_id
_entity_poly.type
_entity_poly.pdbx_seq_one_letter_code
_entity_poly.pdbx_strand_id
1 'polypeptide(L)'
;MSSFTPTTMTREAMQTALQDASNRGNPDIRPGHLLVALLEQQDSITQPILTAAGVNADAVRTQAKSLVEGYPTAQGSGMANPQFNRDALNAMTAAQELAGELGDTYVSTEVLLTGIAKGNSDAATILHNLGGTFDALRGAFESVRGNRKVTTEEPEGQFQALEKYSTDLTAAARAGKIDPVIGRDQEIRRVVQVLSRRTKNNPVLIGEPGVGKTAIVEGLARRIVAGDVPESLKGKKLVSLDLGAMLAGAKYRGEFEERLKAVLDEIKEADGEIVTFIDELHTIVGAGAGGDSAMDAGNMIKPLLARGELRLVGATTLDEYRQHIEKDPALERRFQQVYVGEPTPEDTIGILRGLKERYEVHHGVRIQDSALVAAASLSDRYITSRFLPDKAIDLVDEAASRLRMEIDSRPEEIDNAERIVRRLEIEEMALAKETDAASKDRLERLRSELADEKEKLAGLTARWENEKSSIDSLRGIKEELDALRRDSEIAERDGDYAKVAELRYGRIPDVERRLEEAEQAQAKAQAGNQEMMLTEEVTPDTIAEVVSAWTGIPAGKMLQGETEKLLEMESVLAGRVVGQKDAVNAVSDAVRRARAGVADPNRPTGSFLFLGPTGVGKTELAKALAEFLFDDEHAMVRIDMSEFGEKHSVARLVGAPPGYVGYDQGGQLTEAVRRRPYTVVLFDEVEKAHPDVFDILLQVLDEGRLTDGQGRTVDFRNTMLILTSNLGAGGNHEQIMDAVKAHFKPEFINRLDDVLIFDPLSEEQLEHIVDIQIGGLADRLASRRLTLDVSPEAKAWLAKRGYDPAYGARPLRRLIQKAIGDALAKELLSGAIRDGDTVRVDVDPHEVEGVDSLWIHRGE
;
A
#
# COMPACT_ATOMS: atom_id res chain seq x y z
N MET A 1 25.94 -44.96 28.20
CA MET A 1 24.47 -45.16 28.26
C MET A 1 24.15 -46.64 28.10
N SER A 2 23.07 -47.14 28.71
CA SER A 2 22.68 -48.57 28.64
C SER A 2 21.74 -48.92 27.47
N SER A 3 21.16 -47.92 26.78
CA SER A 3 20.26 -48.08 25.64
C SER A 3 20.39 -46.92 24.65
N PHE A 4 20.17 -47.19 23.36
CA PHE A 4 20.18 -46.17 22.30
C PHE A 4 19.04 -45.17 22.50
N THR A 5 19.38 -43.90 22.76
CA THR A 5 18.39 -42.85 23.11
C THR A 5 18.47 -41.72 22.07
N PRO A 6 17.67 -41.74 20.98
CA PRO A 6 17.77 -40.76 19.91
C PRO A 6 16.99 -39.46 20.21
N THR A 7 17.45 -38.35 19.63
CA THR A 7 16.64 -37.11 19.47
C THR A 7 15.43 -37.37 18.58
N THR A 8 14.44 -36.47 18.58
CA THR A 8 13.27 -36.54 17.70
C THR A 8 13.69 -36.67 16.23
N MET A 9 14.64 -35.84 15.79
CA MET A 9 15.14 -35.90 14.41
C MET A 9 15.89 -37.20 14.08
N THR A 10 16.74 -37.71 14.98
CA THR A 10 17.41 -39.00 14.75
C THR A 10 16.40 -40.15 14.67
N ARG A 11 15.32 -40.09 15.46
CA ARG A 11 14.23 -41.07 15.44
C ARG A 11 13.47 -41.03 14.11
N GLU A 12 13.17 -39.84 13.60
CA GLU A 12 12.56 -39.64 12.28
C GLU A 12 13.45 -40.13 11.14
N ALA A 13 14.76 -39.87 11.19
CA ALA A 13 15.71 -40.36 10.19
C ALA A 13 15.73 -41.90 10.15
N MET A 14 15.72 -42.55 11.32
CA MET A 14 15.64 -44.01 11.42
C MET A 14 14.32 -44.55 10.85
N GLN A 15 13.19 -43.87 11.11
CA GLN A 15 11.90 -44.25 10.57
C GLN A 15 11.83 -44.06 9.05
N THR A 16 12.44 -43.00 8.53
CA THR A 16 12.56 -42.72 7.09
C THR A 16 13.41 -43.78 6.40
N ALA A 17 14.55 -44.17 7.00
CA ALA A 17 15.38 -45.26 6.50
C ALA A 17 14.64 -46.61 6.48
N LEU A 18 13.82 -46.90 7.49
CA LEU A 18 12.95 -48.08 7.53
C LEU A 18 11.92 -48.05 6.39
N GLN A 19 11.26 -46.90 6.18
CA GLN A 19 10.26 -46.75 5.14
C GLN A 19 10.88 -46.87 3.74
N ASP A 20 12.07 -46.29 3.51
CA ASP A 20 12.80 -46.37 2.25
C ASP A 20 13.20 -47.83 1.93
N ALA A 21 13.80 -48.53 2.90
CA ALA A 21 14.13 -49.95 2.74
C ALA A 21 12.90 -50.82 2.45
N SER A 22 11.77 -50.54 3.11
CA SER A 22 10.52 -51.27 2.89
C SER A 22 9.91 -50.98 1.51
N ASN A 23 9.89 -49.72 1.08
CA ASN A 23 9.35 -49.31 -0.22
C ASN A 23 10.15 -49.90 -1.38
N ARG A 24 11.47 -50.02 -1.21
CA ARG A 24 12.38 -50.59 -2.22
C ARG A 24 12.45 -52.11 -2.19
N GLY A 25 11.83 -52.76 -1.21
CA GLY A 25 11.88 -54.21 -1.02
C GLY A 25 13.26 -54.71 -0.60
N ASN A 26 14.07 -53.89 0.08
CA ASN A 26 15.34 -54.32 0.64
C ASN A 26 15.11 -55.19 1.88
N PRO A 27 15.82 -56.33 2.03
CA PRO A 27 15.58 -57.27 3.13
C PRO A 27 16.07 -56.75 4.50
N ASP A 28 16.97 -55.77 4.53
CA ASP A 28 17.62 -55.25 5.72
C ASP A 28 17.90 -53.74 5.62
N ILE A 29 17.79 -53.02 6.76
CA ILE A 29 18.17 -51.61 6.86
C ILE A 29 19.68 -51.53 7.07
N ARG A 30 20.35 -50.91 6.10
CA ARG A 30 21.82 -50.73 6.04
C ARG A 30 22.25 -49.29 6.37
N PRO A 31 23.52 -49.05 6.71
CA PRO A 31 24.06 -47.70 6.89
C PRO A 31 23.78 -46.74 5.71
N GLY A 32 23.70 -47.24 4.48
CA GLY A 32 23.32 -46.44 3.31
C GLY A 32 21.93 -45.78 3.43
N HIS A 33 20.93 -46.51 3.94
CA HIS A 33 19.58 -45.97 4.14
C HIS A 33 19.57 -44.89 5.23
N LEU A 34 20.32 -45.10 6.32
CA LEU A 34 20.48 -44.10 7.39
C LEU A 34 21.17 -42.85 6.85
N LEU A 35 22.22 -43.01 6.03
CA LEU A 35 22.94 -41.89 5.43
C LEU A 35 22.05 -41.06 4.50
N VAL A 36 21.24 -41.72 3.64
CA VAL A 36 20.27 -41.01 2.78
C VAL A 36 19.25 -40.27 3.63
N ALA A 37 18.66 -40.93 4.62
CA ALA A 37 17.65 -40.31 5.49
C ALA A 37 18.18 -39.08 6.23
N LEU A 38 19.40 -39.14 6.77
CA LEU A 38 20.05 -38.00 7.42
C LEU A 38 20.31 -36.82 6.46
N LEU A 39 20.61 -37.11 5.20
CA LEU A 39 20.91 -36.10 4.18
C LEU A 39 19.66 -35.48 3.56
N GLU A 40 18.50 -36.14 3.63
CA GLU A 40 17.23 -35.65 3.10
C GLU A 40 16.35 -34.94 4.14
N GLN A 41 16.71 -35.06 5.42
CA GLN A 41 15.98 -34.45 6.51
C GLN A 41 16.10 -32.91 6.48
N GLN A 42 14.96 -32.23 6.45
CA GLN A 42 14.88 -30.77 6.52
C GLN A 42 15.28 -30.29 7.92
N ASP A 43 15.89 -29.09 8.00
CA ASP A 43 16.37 -28.47 9.25
C ASP A 43 17.44 -29.27 10.04
N SER A 44 18.08 -30.27 9.41
CA SER A 44 19.16 -31.05 10.04
C SER A 44 20.51 -30.36 9.92
N ILE A 45 21.31 -30.41 11.00
CA ILE A 45 22.70 -29.93 11.00
C ILE A 45 23.69 -30.88 10.29
N THR A 46 23.22 -31.99 9.73
CA THR A 46 24.04 -32.96 8.97
C THR A 46 24.78 -32.32 7.79
N GLN A 47 24.10 -31.47 7.01
CA GLN A 47 24.70 -30.80 5.85
C GLN A 47 25.72 -29.70 6.25
N PRO A 48 25.42 -28.83 7.23
CA PRO A 48 26.43 -27.93 7.83
C PRO A 48 27.67 -28.66 8.35
N ILE A 49 27.51 -29.80 9.04
CA ILE A 49 28.63 -30.60 9.57
C ILE A 49 29.53 -31.14 8.46
N LEU A 50 28.93 -31.68 7.38
CA LEU A 50 29.70 -32.14 6.23
C LEU A 50 30.48 -30.98 5.58
N THR A 51 29.82 -29.83 5.42
CA THR A 51 30.44 -28.63 4.83
C THR A 51 31.59 -28.12 5.68
N ALA A 52 31.42 -28.04 7.00
CA ALA A 52 32.46 -27.64 7.95
C ALA A 52 33.63 -28.63 8.00
N ALA A 53 33.38 -29.93 7.76
CA ALA A 53 34.42 -30.94 7.60
C ALA A 53 35.13 -30.89 6.22
N GLY A 54 34.76 -29.95 5.34
CA GLY A 54 35.32 -29.81 3.99
C GLY A 54 34.76 -30.83 2.98
N VAL A 55 33.62 -31.46 3.28
CA VAL A 55 32.98 -32.50 2.47
C VAL A 55 31.82 -31.92 1.68
N ASN A 56 31.76 -32.22 0.37
CA ASN A 56 30.62 -31.83 -0.47
C ASN A 56 29.40 -32.71 -0.15
N ALA A 57 28.43 -32.15 0.58
CA ALA A 57 27.22 -32.85 1.01
C ALA A 57 26.34 -33.37 -0.14
N ASP A 58 26.23 -32.61 -1.24
CA ASP A 58 25.47 -33.04 -2.41
C ASP A 58 26.13 -34.23 -3.11
N ALA A 59 27.47 -34.25 -3.19
CA ALA A 59 28.21 -35.40 -3.72
C ALA A 59 28.00 -36.66 -2.86
N VAL A 60 28.02 -36.52 -1.52
CA VAL A 60 27.70 -37.62 -0.60
C VAL A 60 26.27 -38.11 -0.82
N ARG A 61 25.30 -37.19 -0.93
CA ARG A 61 23.88 -37.51 -1.14
C ARG A 61 23.68 -38.29 -2.44
N THR A 62 24.25 -37.84 -3.55
CA THR A 62 24.14 -38.53 -4.85
C THR A 62 24.73 -39.93 -4.80
N GLN A 63 25.92 -40.09 -4.20
CA GLN A 63 26.56 -41.40 -4.09
C GLN A 63 25.81 -42.34 -3.13
N ALA A 64 25.31 -41.82 -2.01
CA ALA A 64 24.52 -42.60 -1.05
C ALA A 64 23.20 -43.10 -1.67
N LYS A 65 22.51 -42.28 -2.46
CA LYS A 65 21.32 -42.70 -3.23
C LYS A 65 21.64 -43.81 -4.22
N SER A 66 22.71 -43.63 -5.00
CA SER A 66 23.16 -44.65 -5.96
C SER A 66 23.54 -45.97 -5.28
N LEU A 67 24.15 -45.90 -4.09
CA LEU A 67 24.45 -47.09 -3.28
C LEU A 67 23.18 -47.84 -2.86
N VAL A 68 22.17 -47.11 -2.36
CA VAL A 68 20.89 -47.69 -1.93
C VAL A 68 20.13 -48.30 -3.12
N GLU A 69 20.17 -47.66 -4.29
CA GLU A 69 19.60 -48.23 -5.53
C GLU A 69 20.26 -49.55 -5.95
N GLY A 70 21.53 -49.74 -5.61
CA GLY A 70 22.28 -50.98 -5.88
C GLY A 70 22.03 -52.12 -4.88
N TYR A 71 21.23 -51.89 -3.83
CA TYR A 71 21.00 -52.92 -2.80
C TYR A 71 20.10 -54.07 -3.28
N PRO A 72 20.31 -55.29 -2.77
CA PRO A 72 19.48 -56.44 -3.13
C PRO A 72 18.00 -56.20 -2.82
N THR A 73 17.12 -56.56 -3.75
CA THR A 73 15.67 -56.49 -3.59
C THR A 73 15.07 -57.88 -3.49
N ALA A 74 14.18 -58.12 -2.53
CA ALA A 74 13.38 -59.33 -2.43
C ALA A 74 11.95 -59.09 -2.96
N GLN A 75 11.28 -60.12 -3.49
CA GLN A 75 9.88 -60.06 -3.92
C GLN A 75 9.06 -61.21 -3.30
N GLY A 76 7.88 -60.90 -2.73
CA GLY A 76 6.95 -61.90 -2.18
C GLY A 76 5.87 -61.32 -1.27
N SER A 77 4.65 -61.84 -1.36
CA SER A 77 3.52 -61.46 -0.49
C SER A 77 3.70 -62.05 0.92
N GLY A 78 4.03 -61.20 1.90
CA GLY A 78 4.29 -61.60 3.30
C GLY A 78 5.68 -61.23 3.83
N MET A 79 6.38 -60.28 3.21
CA MET A 79 7.70 -59.84 3.65
C MET A 79 7.63 -59.23 5.06
N ALA A 80 8.47 -59.70 5.97
CA ALA A 80 8.62 -59.10 7.30
C ALA A 80 9.23 -57.69 7.17
N ASN A 81 8.88 -56.78 8.09
CA ASN A 81 9.49 -55.45 8.13
C ASN A 81 11.03 -55.57 8.22
N PRO A 82 11.78 -54.86 7.35
CA PRO A 82 13.23 -54.95 7.33
C PRO A 82 13.81 -54.54 8.68
N GLN A 83 14.80 -55.29 9.15
CA GLN A 83 15.50 -55.04 10.41
C GLN A 83 16.86 -54.41 10.13
N PHE A 84 17.41 -53.69 11.12
CA PHE A 84 18.79 -53.20 11.02
C PHE A 84 19.77 -54.35 10.89
N ASN A 85 20.66 -54.26 9.90
CA ASN A 85 21.72 -55.23 9.72
C ASN A 85 22.87 -54.99 10.70
N ARG A 86 23.83 -55.91 10.72
CA ARG A 86 24.96 -55.83 11.66
C ARG A 86 25.75 -54.52 11.53
N ASP A 87 25.95 -54.02 10.31
CA ASP A 87 26.72 -52.79 10.09
C ASP A 87 25.96 -51.54 10.53
N ALA A 88 24.63 -51.49 10.34
CA ALA A 88 23.79 -50.43 10.85
C ALA A 88 23.75 -50.43 12.39
N LEU A 89 23.65 -51.60 13.03
CA LEU A 89 23.71 -51.72 14.49
C LEU A 89 25.08 -51.29 15.04
N ASN A 90 26.17 -51.59 14.33
CA ASN A 90 27.50 -51.13 14.70
C ASN A 90 27.61 -49.60 14.61
N ALA A 91 27.08 -48.98 13.55
CA ALA A 91 27.06 -47.52 13.40
C ALA A 91 26.25 -46.84 14.51
N MET A 92 25.09 -47.38 14.87
CA MET A 92 24.28 -46.87 15.99
C MET A 92 25.00 -47.02 17.34
N THR A 93 25.71 -48.13 17.54
CA THR A 93 26.50 -48.36 18.77
C THR A 93 27.66 -47.37 18.85
N ALA A 94 28.37 -47.16 17.73
CA ALA A 94 29.43 -46.16 17.63
C ALA A 94 28.93 -44.73 17.91
N ALA A 95 27.75 -44.38 17.39
CA ALA A 95 27.11 -43.10 17.68
C ALA A 95 26.76 -42.97 19.16
N GLN A 96 26.26 -44.04 19.78
CA GLN A 96 25.91 -44.05 21.20
C GLN A 96 27.12 -43.91 22.13
N GLU A 97 28.25 -44.54 21.78
CA GLU A 97 29.53 -44.35 22.47
C GLU A 97 30.02 -42.91 22.35
N LEU A 98 29.99 -42.34 21.14
CA LEU A 98 30.41 -40.97 20.88
C LEU A 98 29.56 -39.95 21.63
N ALA A 99 28.23 -40.11 21.66
CA ALA A 99 27.34 -39.27 22.48
C ALA A 99 27.74 -39.32 23.97
N GLY A 100 28.10 -40.50 24.47
CA GLY A 100 28.59 -40.67 25.84
C GLY A 100 29.92 -39.97 26.10
N GLU A 101 30.87 -40.02 25.15
CA GLU A 101 32.15 -39.30 25.23
C GLU A 101 31.97 -37.77 25.26
N LEU A 102 31.00 -37.26 24.49
CA LEU A 102 30.66 -35.83 24.44
C LEU A 102 29.86 -35.36 25.67
N GLY A 103 29.38 -36.29 26.50
CA GLY A 103 28.55 -36.02 27.66
C GLY A 103 27.11 -35.66 27.30
N ASP A 104 26.64 -36.08 26.13
CA ASP A 104 25.27 -35.93 25.68
C ASP A 104 24.35 -36.92 26.37
N THR A 105 23.05 -36.58 26.45
CA THR A 105 22.00 -37.47 26.95
C THR A 105 21.24 -38.16 25.81
N TYR A 106 21.22 -37.55 24.62
CA TYR A 106 20.59 -38.10 23.42
C TYR A 106 21.59 -38.21 22.26
N VAL A 107 21.32 -39.14 21.33
CA VAL A 107 22.08 -39.29 20.08
C VAL A 107 21.43 -38.41 19.00
N SER A 108 22.11 -37.35 18.63
CA SER A 108 21.73 -36.40 17.58
C SER A 108 22.17 -36.86 16.18
N THR A 109 21.69 -36.16 15.15
CA THR A 109 21.85 -36.57 13.74
C THR A 109 23.31 -36.56 13.28
N GLU A 110 24.10 -35.57 13.72
CA GLU A 110 25.53 -35.45 13.45
C GLU A 110 26.36 -36.54 14.14
N VAL A 111 25.93 -36.97 15.33
CA VAL A 111 26.56 -38.07 16.07
C VAL A 111 26.29 -39.40 15.37
N LEU A 112 25.07 -39.60 14.85
CA LEU A 112 24.75 -40.79 14.04
C LEU A 112 25.52 -40.82 12.72
N LEU A 113 25.61 -39.69 12.01
CA LEU A 113 26.44 -39.54 10.80
C LEU A 113 27.90 -39.93 11.08
N THR A 114 28.46 -39.42 12.18
CA THR A 114 29.84 -39.71 12.59
C THR A 114 30.00 -41.18 13.02
N GLY A 115 28.97 -41.77 13.63
CA GLY A 115 28.91 -43.20 13.92
C GLY A 115 28.95 -44.08 12.67
N ILE A 116 28.29 -43.67 11.58
CA ILE A 116 28.40 -44.34 10.26
C ILE A 116 29.84 -44.26 9.74
N ALA A 117 30.46 -43.07 9.82
CA ALA A 117 31.85 -42.86 9.38
C ALA A 117 32.90 -43.63 10.21
N LYS A 118 32.60 -44.07 11.44
CA LYS A 118 33.51 -44.90 12.26
C LYS A 118 33.61 -46.35 11.73
N GLY A 119 32.60 -46.81 10.99
CA GLY A 119 32.52 -48.19 10.50
C GLY A 119 33.35 -48.46 9.24
N ASN A 120 33.26 -49.70 8.74
CA ASN A 120 33.86 -50.14 7.48
C ASN A 120 32.80 -50.52 6.44
N SER A 121 31.61 -49.95 6.54
CA SER A 121 30.53 -50.19 5.58
C SER A 121 30.82 -49.52 4.24
N ASP A 122 30.07 -49.92 3.23
CA ASP A 122 29.94 -49.24 1.94
C ASP A 122 29.59 -47.74 2.11
N ALA A 123 28.67 -47.40 3.01
CA ALA A 123 28.35 -46.00 3.31
C ALA A 123 29.52 -45.25 3.98
N ALA A 124 30.26 -45.90 4.89
CA ALA A 124 31.46 -45.32 5.50
C ALA A 124 32.55 -45.08 4.45
N THR A 125 32.70 -46.00 3.50
CA THR A 125 33.67 -45.89 2.39
C THR A 125 33.37 -44.67 1.51
N ILE A 126 32.09 -44.41 1.20
CA ILE A 126 31.67 -43.20 0.46
C ILE A 126 32.07 -41.93 1.22
N LEU A 127 31.77 -41.87 2.52
CA LEU A 127 32.14 -40.74 3.36
C LEU A 127 33.66 -40.53 3.38
N HIS A 128 34.45 -41.60 3.58
CA HIS A 128 35.92 -41.53 3.61
C HIS A 128 36.52 -41.05 2.27
N ASN A 129 36.01 -41.56 1.15
CA ASN A 129 36.48 -41.17 -0.19
C ASN A 129 36.26 -39.68 -0.49
N LEU A 130 35.24 -39.09 0.12
CA LEU A 130 34.90 -37.67 0.00
C LEU A 130 35.49 -36.80 1.13
N GLY A 131 36.34 -37.37 1.99
CA GLY A 131 37.02 -36.66 3.09
C GLY A 131 36.28 -36.66 4.43
N GLY A 132 35.08 -37.24 4.50
CA GLY A 132 34.26 -37.36 5.71
C GLY A 132 34.71 -38.49 6.64
N THR A 133 35.93 -38.40 7.17
CA THR A 133 36.43 -39.35 8.16
C THR A 133 35.83 -39.08 9.54
N PHE A 134 35.90 -40.06 10.44
CA PHE A 134 35.43 -39.91 11.83
C PHE A 134 36.04 -38.69 12.52
N ASP A 135 37.35 -38.47 12.38
CA ASP A 135 38.04 -37.35 13.01
C ASP A 135 37.67 -36.00 12.37
N ALA A 136 37.48 -35.95 11.05
CA ALA A 136 37.07 -34.73 10.35
C ALA A 136 35.65 -34.30 10.75
N LEU A 137 34.71 -35.25 10.77
CA LEU A 137 33.33 -34.99 11.18
C LEU A 137 33.23 -34.61 12.66
N ARG A 138 33.95 -35.32 13.53
CA ARG A 138 34.03 -34.99 14.97
C ARG A 138 34.64 -33.61 15.20
N GLY A 139 35.67 -33.22 14.43
CA GLY A 139 36.28 -31.90 14.50
C GLY A 139 35.34 -30.77 14.07
N ALA A 140 34.42 -31.04 13.14
CA ALA A 140 33.43 -30.05 12.70
C ALA A 140 32.37 -29.72 13.77
N PHE A 141 32.21 -30.54 14.81
CA PHE A 141 31.19 -30.34 15.85
C PHE A 141 31.37 -29.00 16.56
N GLU A 142 32.61 -28.62 16.86
CA GLU A 142 32.91 -27.36 17.57
C GLU A 142 32.45 -26.14 16.76
N SER A 143 32.58 -26.17 15.44
CA SER A 143 32.21 -25.06 14.57
C SER A 143 30.69 -24.90 14.34
N VAL A 144 29.93 -26.00 14.42
CA VAL A 144 28.49 -26.00 14.10
C VAL A 144 27.62 -26.01 15.36
N ARG A 145 28.04 -26.79 16.37
CA ARG A 145 27.31 -27.01 17.63
C ARG A 145 27.94 -26.29 18.82
N GLY A 146 29.20 -25.86 18.71
CA GLY A 146 29.96 -25.28 19.82
C GLY A 146 30.19 -26.29 20.96
N ASN A 147 30.32 -25.78 22.18
CA ASN A 147 30.49 -26.58 23.41
C ASN A 147 29.17 -27.03 24.05
N ARG A 148 28.03 -26.89 23.35
CA ARG A 148 26.71 -27.18 23.92
C ARG A 148 26.44 -28.69 23.93
N LYS A 149 25.92 -29.20 25.06
CA LYS A 149 25.56 -30.62 25.24
C LYS A 149 24.12 -30.88 24.80
N VAL A 150 23.85 -32.01 24.15
CA VAL A 150 22.49 -32.41 23.74
C VAL A 150 21.82 -33.10 24.92
N THR A 151 21.08 -32.32 25.70
CA THR A 151 20.37 -32.77 26.92
C THR A 151 18.85 -32.79 26.77
N THR A 152 18.31 -32.40 25.62
CA THR A 152 16.87 -32.39 25.30
C THR A 152 16.58 -33.29 24.08
N GLU A 153 15.32 -33.71 23.90
CA GLU A 153 14.90 -34.51 22.74
C GLU A 153 14.88 -33.72 21.42
N GLU A 154 14.76 -32.39 21.48
CA GLU A 154 14.68 -31.47 20.32
C GLU A 154 15.73 -30.35 20.44
N PRO A 155 17.03 -30.65 20.28
CA PRO A 155 18.09 -29.65 20.42
C PRO A 155 18.19 -28.69 19.23
N GLU A 156 17.63 -29.02 18.07
CA GLU A 156 17.84 -28.28 16.82
C GLU A 156 17.18 -26.89 16.82
N GLY A 157 16.11 -26.70 17.60
CA GLY A 157 15.50 -25.37 17.82
C GLY A 157 16.40 -24.38 18.57
N GLN A 158 17.48 -24.85 19.19
CA GLN A 158 18.42 -24.03 19.96
C GLN A 158 19.76 -23.77 19.25
N PHE A 159 20.00 -24.40 18.08
CA PHE A 159 21.18 -24.18 17.26
C PHE A 159 20.89 -23.13 16.17
N GLN A 160 21.81 -22.18 15.96
CA GLN A 160 21.71 -21.11 14.95
C GLN A 160 20.42 -20.27 15.05
N ALA A 161 19.97 -20.01 16.28
CA ALA A 161 18.75 -19.23 16.53
C ALA A 161 18.85 -17.82 15.93
N LEU A 162 20.03 -17.20 15.99
CA LEU A 162 20.26 -15.91 15.35
C LEU A 162 20.03 -15.99 13.84
N GLU A 163 20.63 -16.94 13.13
CA GLU A 163 20.43 -17.05 11.66
C GLU A 163 18.98 -17.33 11.26
N LYS A 164 18.23 -18.07 12.09
CA LYS A 164 16.83 -18.41 11.81
C LYS A 164 15.85 -17.26 12.05
N TYR A 165 16.10 -16.45 13.09
CA TYR A 165 15.18 -15.41 13.54
C TYR A 165 15.71 -13.99 13.33
N SER A 166 16.71 -13.83 12.46
CA SER A 166 17.27 -12.54 12.14
C SER A 166 17.80 -12.45 10.72
N THR A 167 17.98 -11.23 10.23
CA THR A 167 18.58 -10.93 8.93
C THR A 167 19.86 -10.14 9.13
N ASP A 168 20.98 -10.62 8.58
CA ASP A 168 22.26 -9.89 8.58
C ASP A 168 22.24 -8.79 7.50
N LEU A 169 21.97 -7.55 7.94
CA LEU A 169 21.95 -6.37 7.08
C LEU A 169 23.34 -6.01 6.56
N THR A 170 24.41 -6.32 7.30
CA THR A 170 25.78 -6.14 6.79
C THR A 170 26.12 -7.14 5.69
N ALA A 171 25.63 -8.38 5.77
CA ALA A 171 25.77 -9.35 4.68
C ALA A 171 24.96 -8.92 3.45
N ALA A 172 23.72 -8.44 3.64
CA ALA A 172 22.90 -7.90 2.56
C ALA A 172 23.56 -6.67 1.89
N ALA A 173 24.15 -5.76 2.67
CA ALA A 173 24.95 -4.64 2.15
C ALA A 173 26.17 -5.14 1.37
N ARG A 174 26.90 -6.14 1.87
CA ARG A 174 28.06 -6.72 1.16
C ARG A 174 27.68 -7.31 -0.19
N ALA A 175 26.51 -7.94 -0.26
CA ALA A 175 25.95 -8.51 -1.48
C ALA A 175 25.30 -7.49 -2.43
N GLY A 176 25.27 -6.19 -2.06
CA GLY A 176 24.66 -5.13 -2.88
C GLY A 176 23.13 -5.17 -2.93
N LYS A 177 22.48 -5.93 -2.05
CA LYS A 177 21.02 -6.11 -2.03
C LYS A 177 20.26 -4.94 -1.40
N ILE A 178 20.93 -4.12 -0.58
CA ILE A 178 20.34 -2.95 0.07
C ILE A 178 20.27 -1.77 -0.91
N ASP A 179 19.14 -1.08 -0.93
CA ASP A 179 18.89 0.11 -1.75
C ASP A 179 19.81 1.30 -1.40
N PRO A 180 20.04 2.21 -2.34
CA PRO A 180 20.72 3.46 -2.03
C PRO A 180 19.90 4.30 -1.05
N VAL A 181 20.54 4.69 0.06
CA VAL A 181 19.92 5.55 1.07
C VAL A 181 20.27 6.99 0.75
N ILE A 182 19.27 7.79 0.38
CA ILE A 182 19.43 9.18 -0.06
C ILE A 182 18.88 10.13 1.01
N GLY A 183 19.58 11.24 1.26
CA GLY A 183 19.07 12.32 2.12
C GLY A 183 19.06 12.05 3.64
N ARG A 184 19.60 10.92 4.11
CA ARG A 184 19.59 10.52 5.54
C ARG A 184 20.96 10.54 6.23
N ASP A 185 21.92 11.28 5.68
CA ASP A 185 23.30 11.30 6.17
C ASP A 185 23.45 11.82 7.60
N GLN A 186 22.61 12.76 8.01
CA GLN A 186 22.66 13.36 9.34
C GLN A 186 22.16 12.39 10.41
N GLU A 187 21.05 11.70 10.15
CA GLU A 187 20.46 10.69 11.00
C GLU A 187 21.38 9.48 11.14
N ILE A 188 21.94 8.98 10.02
CA ILE A 188 22.93 7.88 10.05
C ILE A 188 24.15 8.29 10.88
N ARG A 189 24.70 9.49 10.65
CA ARG A 189 25.83 10.01 11.45
C ARG A 189 25.48 10.12 12.94
N ARG A 190 24.24 10.52 13.25
CA ARG A 190 23.75 10.60 14.63
C ARG A 190 23.66 9.21 15.26
N VAL A 191 23.15 8.21 14.57
CA VAL A 191 23.10 6.81 15.02
C VAL A 191 24.52 6.29 15.30
N VAL A 192 25.46 6.49 14.38
CA VAL A 192 26.88 6.14 14.55
C VAL A 192 27.49 6.82 15.78
N GLN A 193 27.21 8.12 15.98
CA GLN A 193 27.67 8.88 17.14
C GLN A 193 27.14 8.28 18.44
N VAL A 194 25.85 7.92 18.48
CA VAL A 194 25.21 7.34 19.66
C VAL A 194 25.79 5.96 19.98
N LEU A 195 25.89 5.07 19.00
CA LEU A 195 26.45 3.72 19.17
C LEU A 195 27.89 3.71 19.68
N SER A 196 28.63 4.79 19.43
CA SER A 196 30.02 4.97 19.87
C SER A 196 30.15 5.55 21.29
N ARG A 197 29.05 5.91 21.96
CA ARG A 197 29.06 6.43 23.32
C ARG A 197 29.34 5.34 24.35
N ARG A 198 29.84 5.74 25.51
CA ARG A 198 30.00 4.85 26.68
C ARG A 198 28.69 4.63 27.45
N THR A 199 27.80 5.61 27.45
CA THR A 199 26.49 5.57 28.11
C THR A 199 25.43 6.13 27.17
N LYS A 200 24.18 5.65 27.31
CA LYS A 200 23.09 5.93 26.36
C LYS A 200 23.51 5.65 24.92
N ASN A 201 24.05 4.45 24.72
CA ASN A 201 24.67 4.02 23.48
C ASN A 201 23.74 3.19 22.59
N ASN A 202 22.44 3.16 22.92
CA ASN A 202 21.41 2.50 22.12
C ASN A 202 20.53 3.58 21.49
N PRO A 203 20.68 3.90 20.20
CA PRO A 203 19.82 4.87 19.54
C PRO A 203 18.42 4.29 19.33
N VAL A 204 17.40 5.14 19.49
CA VAL A 204 16.02 4.83 19.12
C VAL A 204 15.56 5.86 18.08
N LEU A 205 15.30 5.38 16.87
CA LEU A 205 14.72 6.13 15.76
C LEU A 205 13.25 6.38 16.06
N ILE A 206 12.90 7.65 16.26
CA ILE A 206 11.53 8.08 16.58
C ILE A 206 10.98 8.87 15.39
N GLY A 207 9.94 8.34 14.77
CA GLY A 207 9.27 8.97 13.64
C GLY A 207 8.01 8.19 13.26
N GLU A 208 7.17 8.82 12.45
CA GLU A 208 5.95 8.20 11.95
C GLU A 208 6.24 6.99 11.04
N PRO A 209 5.29 6.07 10.81
CA PRO A 209 5.45 4.99 9.85
C PRO A 209 5.72 5.53 8.43
N GLY A 210 6.61 4.86 7.69
CA GLY A 210 6.91 5.24 6.30
C GLY A 210 7.97 6.33 6.10
N VAL A 211 8.43 7.03 7.15
CA VAL A 211 9.44 8.11 6.99
C VAL A 211 10.86 7.61 6.65
N GLY A 212 11.10 6.29 6.60
CA GLY A 212 12.40 5.71 6.28
C GLY A 212 13.29 5.39 7.48
N LYS A 213 12.71 4.97 8.62
CA LYS A 213 13.48 4.50 9.80
C LYS A 213 14.37 3.31 9.46
N THR A 214 13.83 2.31 8.77
CA THR A 214 14.58 1.12 8.31
C THR A 214 15.69 1.48 7.33
N ALA A 215 15.44 2.42 6.41
CA ALA A 215 16.45 2.92 5.47
C ALA A 215 17.67 3.54 6.17
N ILE A 216 17.49 4.20 7.33
CA ILE A 216 18.62 4.72 8.14
C ILE A 216 19.49 3.56 8.66
N VAL A 217 18.87 2.45 9.08
CA VAL A 217 19.57 1.27 9.59
C VAL A 217 20.29 0.52 8.48
N GLU A 218 19.67 0.40 7.32
CA GLU A 218 20.30 -0.12 6.11
C GLU A 218 21.48 0.75 5.64
N GLY A 219 21.34 2.07 5.73
CA GLY A 219 22.41 3.03 5.48
C GLY A 219 23.57 2.89 6.47
N LEU A 220 23.27 2.59 7.74
CA LEU A 220 24.29 2.23 8.74
C LEU A 220 25.02 0.94 8.34
N ALA A 221 24.32 -0.12 7.91
CA ALA A 221 24.95 -1.35 7.42
C ALA A 221 25.91 -1.07 6.26
N ARG A 222 25.49 -0.26 5.27
CA ARG A 222 26.35 0.14 4.15
C ARG A 222 27.61 0.86 4.62
N ARG A 223 27.49 1.80 5.57
CA ARG A 223 28.67 2.51 6.11
C ARG A 223 29.61 1.60 6.91
N ILE A 224 29.08 0.66 7.69
CA ILE A 224 29.89 -0.34 8.40
C ILE A 224 30.71 -1.18 7.40
N VAL A 225 30.06 -1.62 6.32
CA VAL A 225 30.69 -2.42 5.25
C VAL A 225 31.73 -1.61 4.47
N ALA A 226 31.47 -0.33 4.21
CA ALA A 226 32.42 0.57 3.55
C ALA A 226 33.59 1.00 4.46
N GLY A 227 33.51 0.73 5.76
CA GLY A 227 34.49 1.21 6.74
C GLY A 227 34.37 2.71 7.04
N ASP A 228 33.28 3.38 6.61
CA ASP A 228 32.96 4.79 6.93
C ASP A 228 32.27 4.89 8.30
N VAL A 229 32.90 4.30 9.31
CA VAL A 229 32.47 4.31 10.71
C VAL A 229 33.69 4.36 11.63
N PRO A 230 33.55 4.86 12.88
CA PRO A 230 34.62 4.79 13.87
C PRO A 230 35.09 3.36 14.12
N GLU A 231 36.35 3.20 14.54
CA GLU A 231 36.96 1.88 14.85
C GLU A 231 36.12 1.03 15.82
N SER A 232 35.34 1.65 16.71
CA SER A 232 34.44 0.95 17.63
C SER A 232 33.24 0.24 16.98
N LEU A 233 33.00 0.48 15.69
CA LEU A 233 31.92 -0.11 14.88
C LEU A 233 32.44 -0.81 13.61
N LYS A 234 33.72 -0.66 13.30
CA LYS A 234 34.34 -1.28 12.14
C LYS A 234 34.38 -2.79 12.30
N GLY A 235 34.00 -3.52 11.25
CA GLY A 235 33.97 -4.99 11.25
C GLY A 235 32.78 -5.63 11.97
N LYS A 236 31.94 -4.85 12.67
CA LYS A 236 30.77 -5.37 13.38
C LYS A 236 29.69 -5.85 12.42
N LYS A 237 28.87 -6.80 12.88
CA LYS A 237 27.67 -7.25 12.17
C LYS A 237 26.45 -6.43 12.61
N LEU A 238 25.61 -6.01 11.66
CA LEU A 238 24.31 -5.40 11.96
C LEU A 238 23.21 -6.40 11.62
N VAL A 239 22.46 -6.80 12.63
CA VAL A 239 21.49 -7.90 12.54
C VAL A 239 20.11 -7.39 12.92
N SER A 240 19.13 -7.54 12.02
CA SER A 240 17.71 -7.20 12.26
C SER A 240 16.97 -8.40 12.83
N LEU A 241 16.35 -8.28 14.00
CA LEU A 241 15.53 -9.36 14.56
C LEU A 241 14.14 -9.37 13.92
N ASP A 242 13.66 -10.56 13.57
CA ASP A 242 12.29 -10.77 13.11
C ASP A 242 11.44 -11.33 14.26
N LEU A 243 10.76 -10.43 14.96
CA LEU A 243 9.86 -10.78 16.05
C LEU A 243 8.63 -11.57 15.55
N GLY A 244 8.20 -11.32 14.30
CA GLY A 244 7.10 -12.04 13.67
C GLY A 244 7.43 -13.50 13.43
N ALA A 245 8.64 -13.81 12.94
CA ALA A 245 9.12 -15.17 12.77
C ALA A 245 9.26 -15.92 14.10
N MET A 246 9.62 -15.23 15.18
CA MET A 246 9.66 -15.82 16.52
C MET A 246 8.27 -16.16 17.06
N LEU A 247 7.27 -15.33 16.74
CA LEU A 247 5.85 -15.55 17.08
C LEU A 247 5.21 -16.63 16.21
N ALA A 248 5.59 -16.70 14.94
CA ALA A 248 5.06 -17.67 13.99
C ALA A 248 5.34 -19.10 14.47
N GLY A 249 4.27 -19.89 14.57
CA GLY A 249 4.35 -21.29 15.02
C GLY A 249 4.61 -21.48 16.51
N ALA A 250 4.57 -20.43 17.34
CA ALA A 250 4.54 -20.60 18.80
C ALA A 250 3.11 -20.96 19.24
N LYS A 251 2.90 -22.14 19.83
CA LYS A 251 1.60 -22.54 20.40
C LYS A 251 1.38 -21.95 21.78
N TYR A 252 2.48 -21.64 22.47
CA TYR A 252 2.50 -21.13 23.84
C TYR A 252 3.47 -19.96 23.96
N ARG A 253 3.14 -18.98 24.82
CA ARG A 253 3.98 -17.81 25.10
C ARG A 253 5.42 -18.15 25.51
N GLY A 254 5.60 -19.25 26.25
CA GLY A 254 6.92 -19.70 26.71
C GLY A 254 7.88 -20.06 25.57
N GLU A 255 7.36 -20.53 24.42
CA GLU A 255 8.19 -20.89 23.26
C GLU A 255 8.81 -19.65 22.62
N PHE A 256 8.08 -18.54 22.56
CA PHE A 256 8.64 -17.26 22.09
C PHE A 256 9.74 -16.77 23.04
N GLU A 257 9.49 -16.78 24.35
CA GLU A 257 10.46 -16.33 25.33
C GLU A 257 11.74 -17.19 25.28
N GLU A 258 11.62 -18.50 25.06
CA GLU A 258 12.76 -19.41 24.87
C GLU A 258 13.54 -19.09 23.58
N ARG A 259 12.84 -18.87 22.45
CA ARG A 259 13.48 -18.47 21.17
C ARG A 259 14.21 -17.14 21.30
N LEU A 260 13.56 -16.12 21.86
CA LEU A 260 14.16 -14.81 22.05
C LEU A 260 15.36 -14.88 23.01
N LYS A 261 15.26 -15.69 24.08
CA LYS A 261 16.37 -15.93 24.98
C LYS A 261 17.56 -16.59 24.29
N ALA A 262 17.33 -17.61 23.46
CA ALA A 262 18.39 -18.26 22.69
C ALA A 262 19.13 -17.27 21.77
N VAL A 263 18.38 -16.39 21.09
CA VAL A 263 18.94 -15.32 20.24
C VAL A 263 19.75 -14.31 21.07
N LEU A 264 19.21 -13.87 22.20
CA LEU A 264 19.90 -12.91 23.08
C LEU A 264 21.17 -13.50 23.72
N ASP A 265 21.15 -14.79 24.07
CA ASP A 265 22.32 -15.49 24.61
C ASP A 265 23.41 -15.63 23.52
N GLU A 266 23.05 -15.90 22.27
CA GLU A 266 24.00 -15.92 21.14
C GLU A 266 24.61 -14.53 20.86
N ILE A 267 23.80 -13.46 20.92
CA ILE A 267 24.30 -12.08 20.80
C ILE A 267 25.25 -11.73 21.94
N LYS A 268 24.95 -12.18 23.16
CA LYS A 268 25.80 -11.99 24.33
C LYS A 268 27.13 -12.76 24.20
N GLU A 269 27.11 -13.98 23.69
CA GLU A 269 28.30 -14.80 23.43
C GLU A 269 29.21 -14.17 22.36
N ALA A 270 28.67 -13.34 21.46
CA ALA A 270 29.42 -12.59 20.46
C ALA A 270 30.20 -11.37 20.99
N ASP A 271 30.21 -11.13 22.32
CA ASP A 271 31.01 -10.12 23.02
C ASP A 271 31.01 -8.71 22.37
N GLY A 272 29.83 -8.28 21.90
CA GLY A 272 29.63 -6.96 21.32
C GLY A 272 30.08 -6.78 19.87
N GLU A 273 30.42 -7.86 19.15
CA GLU A 273 30.65 -7.85 17.69
C GLU A 273 29.35 -7.66 16.89
N ILE A 274 28.20 -7.85 17.52
CA ILE A 274 26.87 -7.70 16.91
C ILE A 274 26.20 -6.42 17.40
N VAL A 275 25.66 -5.66 16.46
CA VAL A 275 24.68 -4.60 16.68
C VAL A 275 23.32 -5.14 16.26
N THR A 276 22.35 -5.04 17.15
CA THR A 276 21.00 -5.57 16.92
C THR A 276 20.06 -4.44 16.50
N PHE A 277 19.27 -4.64 15.46
CA PHE A 277 18.15 -3.78 15.10
C PHE A 277 16.84 -4.45 15.48
N ILE A 278 15.96 -3.69 16.14
CA ILE A 278 14.58 -4.12 16.45
C ILE A 278 13.65 -3.03 15.93
N ASP A 279 12.87 -3.39 14.90
CA ASP A 279 11.75 -2.57 14.48
C ASP A 279 10.59 -2.72 15.47
N GLU A 280 9.76 -1.68 15.56
CA GLU A 280 8.65 -1.61 16.53
C GLU A 280 9.08 -1.98 17.96
N LEU A 281 10.16 -1.33 18.45
CA LEU A 281 10.80 -1.63 19.73
C LEU A 281 9.81 -1.67 20.92
N HIS A 282 8.69 -0.96 20.84
CA HIS A 282 7.66 -0.96 21.88
C HIS A 282 6.98 -2.32 22.07
N THR A 283 6.91 -3.17 21.04
CA THR A 283 6.24 -4.50 21.07
C THR A 283 6.86 -5.46 22.09
N ILE A 284 8.16 -5.32 22.33
CA ILE A 284 8.92 -6.12 23.31
C ILE A 284 9.04 -5.45 24.68
N VAL A 285 8.64 -4.18 24.81
CA VAL A 285 8.81 -3.35 26.02
C VAL A 285 7.48 -3.05 26.74
N GLY A 286 6.36 -2.89 26.02
CA GLY A 286 5.01 -2.81 26.59
C GLY A 286 4.45 -4.22 26.85
N ALA A 287 3.64 -4.54 27.87
CA ALA A 287 2.85 -3.76 28.79
C ALA A 287 2.64 -4.51 30.12
N GLY A 288 2.93 -3.83 31.23
CA GLY A 288 2.59 -4.27 32.59
C GLY A 288 1.33 -3.61 33.15
N ALA A 289 0.44 -3.06 32.31
CA ALA A 289 -0.76 -2.36 32.79
C ALA A 289 -1.95 -2.55 31.84
N GLY A 290 -2.77 -3.57 32.13
CA GLY A 290 -4.14 -3.72 31.63
C GLY A 290 -4.32 -4.52 30.33
N GLY A 291 -4.86 -5.74 30.45
CA GLY A 291 -5.53 -6.47 29.36
C GLY A 291 -4.65 -7.31 28.43
N ASP A 292 -4.58 -8.62 28.69
CA ASP A 292 -4.43 -9.79 27.78
C ASP A 292 -3.48 -9.79 26.54
N SER A 293 -2.67 -8.76 26.29
CA SER A 293 -2.09 -8.57 24.94
C SER A 293 -0.69 -7.96 24.89
N ALA A 294 0.21 -8.29 25.82
CA ALA A 294 1.60 -7.85 25.70
C ALA A 294 2.65 -8.82 26.28
N MET A 295 3.75 -8.97 25.55
CA MET A 295 4.85 -9.88 25.82
C MET A 295 5.88 -9.22 26.74
N ASP A 296 6.26 -9.85 27.85
CA ASP A 296 7.18 -9.26 28.85
C ASP A 296 8.65 -9.60 28.52
N ALA A 297 9.04 -9.35 27.28
CA ALA A 297 10.43 -9.52 26.83
C ALA A 297 11.37 -8.45 27.40
N GLY A 298 10.84 -7.33 27.87
CA GLY A 298 11.58 -6.23 28.48
C GLY A 298 12.44 -6.68 29.66
N ASN A 299 11.98 -7.66 30.45
CA ASN A 299 12.76 -8.20 31.57
C ASN A 299 14.01 -8.99 31.14
N MET A 300 14.02 -9.55 29.93
CA MET A 300 15.19 -10.25 29.38
C MET A 300 16.25 -9.28 28.84
N ILE A 301 15.80 -8.15 28.27
CA ILE A 301 16.67 -7.20 27.57
C ILE A 301 17.29 -6.18 28.53
N LYS A 302 16.56 -5.75 29.57
CA LYS A 302 17.04 -4.77 30.57
C LYS A 302 18.40 -5.13 31.19
N PRO A 303 18.65 -6.37 31.64
CA PRO A 303 19.95 -6.74 32.23
C PRO A 303 21.11 -6.66 31.22
N LEU A 304 20.88 -7.07 29.97
CA LEU A 304 21.88 -7.06 28.91
C LEU A 304 22.26 -5.62 28.53
N LEU A 305 21.26 -4.74 28.37
CA LEU A 305 21.47 -3.31 28.14
C LEU A 305 22.16 -2.63 29.33
N ALA A 306 21.85 -3.06 30.56
CA ALA A 306 22.46 -2.53 31.76
C ALA A 306 23.95 -2.85 31.87
N ARG A 307 24.36 -4.05 31.45
CA ARG A 307 25.76 -4.51 31.44
C ARG A 307 26.52 -4.10 30.18
N GLY A 308 25.82 -3.63 29.15
CA GLY A 308 26.42 -3.27 27.85
C GLY A 308 26.75 -4.48 26.98
N GLU A 309 26.21 -5.66 27.33
CA GLU A 309 26.34 -6.92 26.60
C GLU A 309 25.50 -6.92 25.31
N LEU A 310 24.47 -6.06 25.25
CA LEU A 310 23.62 -5.87 24.07
C LEU A 310 23.77 -4.43 23.55
N ARG A 311 24.12 -4.28 22.28
CA ARG A 311 24.04 -3.01 21.54
C ARG A 311 22.84 -3.04 20.61
N LEU A 312 21.96 -2.06 20.75
CA LEU A 312 20.68 -2.06 20.07
C LEU A 312 20.39 -0.72 19.37
N VAL A 313 19.90 -0.81 18.13
CA VAL A 313 19.21 0.26 17.41
C VAL A 313 17.72 -0.09 17.43
N GLY A 314 16.88 0.78 17.96
CA GLY A 314 15.43 0.59 17.96
C GLY A 314 14.73 1.53 16.99
N ALA A 315 13.54 1.18 16.53
CA ALA A 315 12.63 2.09 15.83
C ALA A 315 11.22 2.03 16.45
N THR A 316 10.53 3.17 16.59
CA THR A 316 9.16 3.26 17.14
C THR A 316 8.54 4.62 16.80
N THR A 317 7.25 4.83 17.08
CA THR A 317 6.61 6.15 16.99
C THR A 317 6.83 6.98 18.26
N LEU A 318 6.55 8.28 18.19
CA LEU A 318 6.70 9.18 19.35
C LEU A 318 5.77 8.79 20.50
N ASP A 319 4.54 8.42 20.19
CA ASP A 319 3.53 8.07 21.19
C ASP A 319 3.86 6.75 21.89
N GLU A 320 4.26 5.73 21.13
CA GLU A 320 4.73 4.46 21.68
C GLU A 320 5.97 4.63 22.57
N TYR A 321 6.93 5.46 22.14
CA TYR A 321 8.12 5.75 22.94
C TYR A 321 7.72 6.37 24.30
N ARG A 322 6.84 7.37 24.29
CA ARG A 322 6.32 8.02 25.51
C ARG A 322 5.55 7.05 26.40
N GLN A 323 4.75 6.17 25.81
CA GLN A 323 3.89 5.25 26.54
C GLN A 323 4.65 4.07 27.16
N HIS A 324 5.64 3.52 26.46
CA HIS A 324 6.27 2.25 26.83
C HIS A 324 7.74 2.37 27.27
N ILE A 325 8.51 3.33 26.73
CA ILE A 325 9.95 3.42 26.98
C ILE A 325 10.27 4.54 27.97
N GLU A 326 9.70 5.74 27.78
CA GLU A 326 9.98 6.92 28.60
C GLU A 326 9.48 6.77 30.05
N LYS A 327 8.39 6.01 30.25
CA LYS A 327 7.86 5.70 31.59
C LYS A 327 8.72 4.73 32.38
N ASP A 328 9.65 4.00 31.76
CA ASP A 328 10.55 3.07 32.44
C ASP A 328 11.96 3.70 32.61
N PRO A 329 12.33 4.15 33.84
CA PRO A 329 13.63 4.79 34.08
C PRO A 329 14.84 3.87 33.81
N ALA A 330 14.67 2.55 33.80
CA ALA A 330 15.75 1.63 33.49
C ALA A 330 16.10 1.66 31.99
N LEU A 331 15.08 1.73 31.13
CA LEU A 331 15.23 1.78 29.68
C LEU A 331 15.56 3.19 29.18
N GLU A 332 14.88 4.21 29.69
CA GLU A 332 15.12 5.62 29.32
C GLU A 332 16.58 6.04 29.53
N ARG A 333 17.25 5.48 30.55
CA ARG A 333 18.67 5.74 30.83
C ARG A 333 19.64 4.98 29.92
N ARG A 334 19.16 4.05 29.10
CA ARG A 334 19.97 3.25 28.15
C ARG A 334 19.75 3.66 26.70
N PHE A 335 18.61 4.25 26.40
CA PHE A 335 18.27 4.73 25.07
C PHE A 335 18.61 6.21 24.86
N GLN A 336 18.85 6.56 23.61
CA GLN A 336 19.01 7.93 23.13
C GLN A 336 18.09 8.15 21.95
N GLN A 337 17.20 9.13 22.08
CA GLN A 337 16.27 9.50 21.02
C GLN A 337 17.01 10.10 19.82
N VAL A 338 16.60 9.68 18.62
CA VAL A 338 17.00 10.21 17.32
C VAL A 338 15.73 10.44 16.52
N TYR A 339 15.32 11.69 16.34
CA TYR A 339 14.13 12.03 15.59
C TYR A 339 14.35 11.85 14.09
N VAL A 340 13.38 11.24 13.42
CA VAL A 340 13.34 11.05 11.98
C VAL A 340 12.08 11.73 11.47
N GLY A 341 12.26 12.91 10.87
CA GLY A 341 11.16 13.67 10.28
C GLY A 341 10.80 13.15 8.89
N GLU A 342 9.56 13.41 8.50
CA GLU A 342 9.11 13.30 7.11
C GLU A 342 10.00 14.20 6.22
N PRO A 343 10.55 13.68 5.10
CA PRO A 343 11.32 14.48 4.15
C PRO A 343 10.41 15.45 3.41
N THR A 344 11.00 16.55 2.91
CA THR A 344 10.24 17.49 2.08
C THR A 344 9.90 16.86 0.72
N PRO A 345 8.94 17.42 -0.05
CA PRO A 345 8.70 16.98 -1.43
C PRO A 345 9.96 17.03 -2.29
N GLU A 346 10.81 18.05 -2.14
CA GLU A 346 12.08 18.17 -2.86
C GLU A 346 13.07 17.06 -2.49
N ASP A 347 13.22 16.77 -1.20
CA ASP A 347 14.05 15.66 -0.71
C ASP A 347 13.51 14.32 -1.23
N THR A 348 12.18 14.16 -1.26
CA THR A 348 11.52 12.95 -1.76
C THR A 348 11.76 12.75 -3.24
N ILE A 349 11.73 13.81 -4.06
CA ILE A 349 12.14 13.73 -5.47
C ILE A 349 13.60 13.26 -5.58
N GLY A 350 14.49 13.73 -4.70
CA GLY A 350 15.87 13.25 -4.63
C GLY A 350 15.96 11.75 -4.31
N ILE A 351 15.16 11.27 -3.35
CA ILE A 351 15.05 9.85 -2.99
C ILE A 351 14.55 9.03 -4.19
N LEU A 352 13.45 9.45 -4.81
CA LEU A 352 12.86 8.79 -5.97
C LEU A 352 13.84 8.72 -7.15
N ARG A 353 14.59 9.79 -7.42
CA ARG A 353 15.63 9.79 -8.48
C ARG A 353 16.74 8.77 -8.21
N GLY A 354 17.14 8.61 -6.95
CA GLY A 354 18.15 7.61 -6.59
C GLY A 354 17.63 6.16 -6.62
N LEU A 355 16.32 5.96 -6.47
CA LEU A 355 15.67 4.64 -6.59
C LEU A 355 15.21 4.32 -8.01
N LYS A 356 15.08 5.34 -8.88
CA LYS A 356 14.56 5.25 -10.24
C LYS A 356 15.10 4.06 -11.02
N GLU A 357 16.42 3.93 -11.10
CA GLU A 357 17.07 2.89 -11.89
C GLU A 357 16.70 1.48 -11.41
N ARG A 358 16.58 1.26 -10.10
CA ARG A 358 16.19 -0.03 -9.53
C ARG A 358 14.75 -0.40 -9.88
N TYR A 359 13.82 0.55 -9.80
CA TYR A 359 12.42 0.31 -10.18
C TYR A 359 12.26 0.09 -11.69
N GLU A 360 12.99 0.84 -12.51
CA GLU A 360 13.00 0.63 -13.97
C GLU A 360 13.49 -0.77 -14.34
N VAL A 361 14.57 -1.25 -13.71
CA VAL A 361 15.10 -2.60 -13.93
C VAL A 361 14.13 -3.66 -13.42
N HIS A 362 13.59 -3.48 -12.21
CA HIS A 362 12.70 -4.46 -11.59
C HIS A 362 11.41 -4.69 -12.40
N HIS A 363 10.76 -3.60 -12.82
CA HIS A 363 9.51 -3.67 -13.58
C HIS A 363 9.73 -3.77 -15.09
N GLY A 364 10.93 -3.50 -15.59
CA GLY A 364 11.21 -3.45 -17.02
C GLY A 364 10.44 -2.35 -17.73
N VAL A 365 10.32 -1.18 -17.09
CA VAL A 365 9.67 0.04 -17.64
C VAL A 365 10.62 1.22 -17.53
N ARG A 366 10.28 2.34 -18.18
CA ARG A 366 10.99 3.61 -18.02
C ARG A 366 10.17 4.55 -17.15
N ILE A 367 10.81 5.33 -16.29
CA ILE A 367 10.12 6.29 -15.42
C ILE A 367 10.57 7.71 -15.80
N GLN A 368 9.64 8.57 -16.20
CA GLN A 368 9.98 9.96 -16.49
C GLN A 368 10.33 10.73 -15.21
N ASP A 369 11.24 11.69 -15.30
CA ASP A 369 11.56 12.55 -14.14
C ASP A 369 10.33 13.38 -13.70
N SER A 370 9.52 13.83 -14.66
CA SER A 370 8.23 14.49 -14.41
C SER A 370 7.26 13.62 -13.62
N ALA A 371 7.27 12.29 -13.83
CA ALA A 371 6.46 11.35 -13.06
C ALA A 371 6.91 11.26 -11.60
N LEU A 372 8.22 11.33 -11.32
CA LEU A 372 8.74 11.37 -9.95
C LEU A 372 8.33 12.65 -9.23
N VAL A 373 8.38 13.80 -9.93
CA VAL A 373 7.89 15.08 -9.41
C VAL A 373 6.39 15.03 -9.12
N ALA A 374 5.61 14.44 -10.03
CA ALA A 374 4.18 14.23 -9.84
C ALA A 374 3.90 13.30 -8.65
N ALA A 375 4.63 12.19 -8.51
CA ALA A 375 4.47 11.25 -7.40
C ALA A 375 4.70 11.92 -6.04
N ALA A 376 5.78 12.70 -5.90
CA ALA A 376 6.05 13.44 -4.68
C ALA A 376 4.97 14.52 -4.41
N SER A 377 4.64 15.33 -5.43
CA SER A 377 3.72 16.47 -5.27
C SER A 377 2.27 16.03 -5.04
N LEU A 378 1.78 15.06 -5.81
CA LEU A 378 0.41 14.56 -5.71
C LEU A 378 0.21 13.72 -4.45
N SER A 379 1.20 12.92 -4.03
CA SER A 379 1.08 12.17 -2.77
C SER A 379 1.12 13.08 -1.54
N ASP A 380 1.97 14.12 -1.54
CA ASP A 380 2.00 15.11 -0.48
C ASP A 380 0.65 15.84 -0.36
N ARG A 381 0.11 16.25 -1.51
CA ARG A 381 -1.16 16.97 -1.59
C ARG A 381 -2.35 16.07 -1.22
N TYR A 382 -2.56 14.97 -1.92
CA TYR A 382 -3.84 14.24 -1.87
C TYR A 382 -3.86 13.05 -0.89
N ILE A 383 -2.69 12.55 -0.46
CA ILE A 383 -2.59 11.40 0.45
C ILE A 383 -2.05 11.86 1.81
N THR A 384 -2.95 12.36 2.66
CA THR A 384 -2.59 12.97 3.96
C THR A 384 -2.50 11.99 5.13
N SER A 385 -2.96 10.74 4.96
CA SER A 385 -2.94 9.70 6.01
C SER A 385 -1.63 8.90 6.07
N ARG A 386 -0.75 9.10 5.07
CA ARG A 386 0.57 8.47 4.96
C ARG A 386 1.64 9.55 4.83
N PHE A 387 2.87 9.16 5.13
CA PHE A 387 4.01 10.08 5.17
C PHE A 387 4.96 9.81 4.00
N LEU A 388 5.63 10.85 3.52
CA LEU A 388 6.77 10.75 2.62
C LEU A 388 7.95 10.07 3.35
N PRO A 389 8.84 9.37 2.63
CA PRO A 389 8.81 9.15 1.18
C PRO A 389 7.96 7.93 0.77
N ASP A 390 7.50 7.11 1.71
CA ASP A 390 6.80 5.84 1.48
C ASP A 390 5.65 5.95 0.48
N LYS A 391 4.70 6.87 0.71
CA LYS A 391 3.54 7.05 -0.19
C LYS A 391 3.94 7.42 -1.63
N ALA A 392 5.07 8.11 -1.82
CA ALA A 392 5.50 8.51 -3.16
C ALA A 392 6.23 7.37 -3.87
N ILE A 393 7.02 6.58 -3.14
CA ILE A 393 7.68 5.37 -3.64
C ILE A 393 6.61 4.36 -4.09
N ASP A 394 5.60 4.13 -3.25
CA ASP A 394 4.50 3.21 -3.50
C ASP A 394 3.68 3.61 -4.74
N LEU A 395 3.45 4.91 -4.97
CA LEU A 395 2.81 5.39 -6.21
C LEU A 395 3.65 5.08 -7.46
N VAL A 396 4.97 5.25 -7.41
CA VAL A 396 5.84 4.95 -8.54
C VAL A 396 5.90 3.45 -8.80
N ASP A 397 5.96 2.65 -7.73
CA ASP A 397 5.97 1.19 -7.79
C ASP A 397 4.67 0.64 -8.39
N GLU A 398 3.51 1.09 -7.91
CA GLU A 398 2.20 0.70 -8.41
C GLU A 398 2.00 1.14 -9.86
N ALA A 399 2.41 2.36 -10.22
CA ALA A 399 2.33 2.84 -11.60
C ALA A 399 3.23 2.03 -12.56
N ALA A 400 4.44 1.67 -12.13
CA ALA A 400 5.35 0.85 -12.89
C ALA A 400 4.83 -0.59 -13.06
N SER A 401 4.32 -1.19 -11.97
CA SER A 401 3.71 -2.52 -11.96
C SER A 401 2.49 -2.59 -12.88
N ARG A 402 1.59 -1.59 -12.79
CA ARG A 402 0.41 -1.51 -13.65
C ARG A 402 0.78 -1.40 -15.12
N LEU A 403 1.73 -0.53 -15.47
CA LEU A 403 2.21 -0.39 -16.83
C LEU A 403 2.86 -1.70 -17.33
N ARG A 404 3.60 -2.40 -16.48
CA ARG A 404 4.17 -3.70 -16.83
C ARG A 404 3.10 -4.74 -17.13
N MET A 405 2.04 -4.79 -16.33
CA MET A 405 0.90 -5.68 -16.59
C MET A 405 0.23 -5.36 -17.93
N GLU A 406 0.11 -4.09 -18.30
CA GLU A 406 -0.44 -3.67 -19.60
C GLU A 406 0.47 -4.11 -20.77
N ILE A 407 1.80 -3.99 -20.63
CA ILE A 407 2.78 -4.47 -21.63
C ILE A 407 2.72 -5.99 -21.82
N ASP A 408 2.58 -6.74 -20.73
CA ASP A 408 2.51 -8.20 -20.79
C ASP A 408 1.16 -8.73 -21.24
N SER A 409 0.11 -7.92 -21.13
CA SER A 409 -1.24 -8.24 -21.57
C SER A 409 -1.43 -8.01 -23.07
N ARG A 410 -2.41 -8.70 -23.64
CA ARG A 410 -2.80 -8.46 -25.03
C ARG A 410 -3.56 -7.14 -25.14
N PRO A 411 -3.19 -6.25 -26.08
CA PRO A 411 -3.93 -5.01 -26.33
C PRO A 411 -5.40 -5.25 -26.67
N GLU A 412 -6.27 -4.32 -26.27
CA GLU A 412 -7.72 -4.41 -26.51
C GLU A 412 -8.06 -4.52 -28.01
N GLU A 413 -7.27 -3.87 -28.87
CA GLU A 413 -7.40 -3.94 -30.32
C GLU A 413 -7.25 -5.37 -30.86
N ILE A 414 -6.28 -6.13 -30.33
CA ILE A 414 -6.04 -7.53 -30.71
C ILE A 414 -7.17 -8.41 -30.18
N ASP A 415 -7.60 -8.19 -28.93
CA ASP A 415 -8.71 -8.94 -28.33
C ASP A 415 -10.03 -8.72 -29.07
N ASN A 416 -10.31 -7.49 -29.50
CA ASN A 416 -11.50 -7.15 -30.28
C ASN A 416 -11.44 -7.78 -31.67
N ALA A 417 -10.30 -7.70 -32.37
CA ALA A 417 -10.10 -8.34 -33.67
C ALA A 417 -10.24 -9.87 -33.59
N GLU A 418 -9.67 -10.51 -32.58
CA GLU A 418 -9.77 -11.95 -32.38
C GLU A 418 -11.21 -12.39 -32.08
N ARG A 419 -11.96 -11.62 -31.27
CA ARG A 419 -13.39 -11.89 -31.04
C ARG A 419 -14.20 -11.83 -32.34
N ILE A 420 -13.91 -10.88 -33.23
CA ILE A 420 -14.56 -10.75 -34.53
C ILE A 420 -14.22 -11.95 -35.42
N VAL A 421 -12.95 -12.30 -35.54
CA VAL A 421 -12.48 -13.47 -36.30
C VAL A 421 -13.16 -14.73 -35.79
N ARG A 422 -13.17 -14.97 -34.47
CA ARG A 422 -13.78 -16.15 -33.86
C ARG A 422 -15.29 -16.22 -34.13
N ARG A 423 -15.99 -15.09 -34.11
CA ARG A 423 -17.43 -15.02 -34.45
C ARG A 423 -17.66 -15.43 -35.91
N LEU A 424 -16.86 -14.89 -36.82
CA LEU A 424 -16.92 -15.21 -38.25
C LEU A 424 -16.60 -16.69 -38.51
N GLU A 425 -15.60 -17.27 -37.82
CA GLU A 425 -15.29 -18.71 -37.93
C GLU A 425 -16.46 -19.61 -37.49
N ILE A 426 -17.16 -19.24 -36.42
CA ILE A 426 -18.35 -19.99 -35.95
C ILE A 426 -19.48 -19.89 -36.99
N GLU A 427 -19.72 -18.71 -37.56
CA GLU A 427 -20.72 -18.49 -38.61
C GLU A 427 -20.36 -19.25 -39.89
N GLU A 428 -19.07 -19.30 -40.28
CA GLU A 428 -18.59 -20.10 -41.39
C GLU A 428 -18.88 -21.60 -41.18
N MET A 429 -18.57 -22.13 -40.00
CA MET A 429 -18.80 -23.55 -39.67
C MET A 429 -20.29 -23.92 -39.68
N ALA A 430 -21.17 -22.98 -39.33
CA ALA A 430 -22.62 -23.17 -39.39
C ALA A 430 -23.11 -23.19 -40.85
N LEU A 431 -22.75 -22.17 -41.63
CA LEU A 431 -23.18 -22.02 -43.03
C LEU A 431 -22.56 -23.07 -43.97
N ALA A 432 -21.39 -23.62 -43.64
CA ALA A 432 -20.74 -24.69 -44.41
C ALA A 432 -21.57 -25.99 -44.47
N LYS A 433 -22.53 -26.17 -43.56
CA LYS A 433 -23.43 -27.34 -43.52
C LYS A 433 -24.73 -27.13 -44.29
N GLU A 434 -25.02 -25.90 -44.70
CA GLU A 434 -26.26 -25.53 -45.40
C GLU A 434 -26.12 -25.73 -46.92
N THR A 435 -27.24 -26.03 -47.58
CA THR A 435 -27.24 -26.46 -49.00
C THR A 435 -27.95 -25.50 -49.95
N ASP A 436 -28.71 -24.53 -49.43
CA ASP A 436 -29.47 -23.56 -50.22
C ASP A 436 -28.57 -22.49 -50.88
N ALA A 437 -29.08 -21.88 -51.94
CA ALA A 437 -28.31 -20.94 -52.74
C ALA A 437 -27.96 -19.64 -52.01
N ALA A 438 -28.82 -19.18 -51.08
CA ALA A 438 -28.58 -17.94 -50.33
C ALA A 438 -27.47 -18.14 -49.28
N SER A 439 -27.46 -19.28 -48.59
CA SER A 439 -26.40 -19.64 -47.63
C SER A 439 -25.04 -19.79 -48.30
N LYS A 440 -24.97 -20.31 -49.54
CA LYS A 440 -23.72 -20.39 -50.31
C LYS A 440 -23.16 -19.02 -50.69
N ASP A 441 -23.99 -18.08 -51.13
CA ASP A 441 -23.57 -16.71 -51.46
C ASP A 441 -23.11 -15.95 -50.20
N ARG A 442 -23.82 -16.14 -49.07
CA ARG A 442 -23.41 -15.59 -47.77
C ARG A 442 -22.08 -16.17 -47.29
N LEU A 443 -21.88 -17.48 -47.42
CA LEU A 443 -20.63 -18.16 -47.05
C LEU A 443 -19.43 -17.62 -47.84
N GLU A 444 -19.59 -17.33 -49.13
CA GLU A 444 -18.51 -16.78 -49.96
C GLU A 444 -18.10 -15.37 -49.52
N ARG A 445 -19.07 -14.48 -49.25
CA ARG A 445 -18.79 -13.14 -48.69
C ARG A 445 -18.16 -13.22 -47.31
N LEU A 446 -18.69 -14.09 -46.45
CA LEU A 446 -18.19 -14.27 -45.09
C LEU A 446 -16.75 -14.81 -45.06
N ARG A 447 -16.36 -15.65 -46.02
CA ARG A 447 -14.97 -16.09 -46.18
C ARG A 447 -14.03 -14.97 -46.59
N SER A 448 -14.50 -14.03 -47.43
CA SER A 448 -13.74 -12.83 -47.76
C SER A 448 -13.57 -11.94 -46.52
N GLU A 449 -14.65 -11.66 -45.80
CA GLU A 449 -14.62 -10.87 -44.56
C GLU A 449 -13.70 -11.52 -43.50
N LEU A 450 -13.77 -12.85 -43.36
CA LEU A 450 -12.91 -13.61 -42.44
C LEU A 450 -11.43 -13.53 -42.85
N ALA A 451 -11.11 -13.55 -44.15
CA ALA A 451 -9.75 -13.43 -44.63
C ALA A 451 -9.18 -12.04 -44.32
N ASP A 452 -9.96 -10.99 -44.58
CA ASP A 452 -9.57 -9.60 -44.31
C ASP A 452 -9.32 -9.36 -42.80
N GLU A 453 -10.22 -9.84 -41.93
CA GLU A 453 -10.07 -9.72 -40.48
C GLU A 453 -8.92 -10.58 -39.92
N LYS A 454 -8.65 -11.75 -40.52
CA LYS A 454 -7.46 -12.57 -40.16
C LYS A 454 -6.15 -11.88 -40.52
N GLU A 455 -6.08 -11.24 -41.69
CA GLU A 455 -4.90 -10.48 -42.10
C GLU A 455 -4.68 -9.28 -41.17
N LYS A 456 -5.74 -8.57 -40.81
CA LYS A 456 -5.70 -7.49 -39.83
C LYS A 456 -5.21 -7.95 -38.46
N LEU A 457 -5.77 -9.06 -37.94
CA LEU A 457 -5.34 -9.65 -36.67
C LEU A 457 -3.86 -10.06 -36.71
N ALA A 458 -3.42 -10.72 -37.79
CA ALA A 458 -2.03 -11.14 -37.94
C ALA A 458 -1.07 -9.93 -37.98
N GLY A 459 -1.45 -8.85 -38.65
CA GLY A 459 -0.68 -7.61 -38.68
C GLY A 459 -0.55 -6.96 -37.30
N LEU A 460 -1.65 -6.88 -36.54
CA LEU A 460 -1.64 -6.37 -35.17
C LEU A 460 -0.79 -7.26 -34.25
N THR A 461 -0.97 -8.58 -34.28
CA THR A 461 -0.18 -9.51 -33.44
C THR A 461 1.31 -9.43 -33.74
N ALA A 462 1.71 -9.44 -35.01
CA ALA A 462 3.13 -9.34 -35.39
C ALA A 462 3.76 -8.02 -34.93
N ARG A 463 2.99 -6.92 -34.98
CA ARG A 463 3.45 -5.61 -34.50
C ARG A 463 3.65 -5.63 -32.98
N TRP A 464 2.69 -6.18 -32.22
CA TRP A 464 2.80 -6.30 -30.76
C TRP A 464 3.98 -7.19 -30.35
N GLU A 465 4.18 -8.34 -31.00
CA GLU A 465 5.31 -9.23 -30.72
C GLU A 465 6.66 -8.54 -30.98
N ASN A 466 6.78 -7.74 -32.04
CA ASN A 466 8.00 -6.97 -32.34
C ASN A 466 8.26 -5.86 -31.30
N GLU A 467 7.22 -5.13 -30.91
CA GLU A 467 7.30 -4.10 -29.87
C GLU A 467 7.71 -4.71 -28.53
N LYS A 468 7.05 -5.81 -28.12
CA LYS A 468 7.36 -6.55 -26.88
C LYS A 468 8.79 -7.10 -26.85
N SER A 469 9.22 -7.74 -27.94
CA SER A 469 10.59 -8.28 -28.06
C SER A 469 11.66 -7.20 -27.90
N SER A 470 11.39 -6.00 -28.44
CA SER A 470 12.30 -4.86 -28.30
C SER A 470 12.42 -4.39 -26.85
N ILE A 471 11.30 -4.32 -26.12
CA ILE A 471 11.26 -3.96 -24.70
C ILE A 471 12.00 -5.01 -23.85
N ASP A 472 11.74 -6.30 -24.06
CA ASP A 472 12.38 -7.37 -23.31
C ASP A 472 13.91 -7.42 -23.56
N SER A 473 14.35 -7.09 -24.79
CA SER A 473 15.78 -6.96 -25.10
C SER A 473 16.44 -5.81 -24.34
N LEU A 474 15.78 -4.64 -24.25
CA LEU A 474 16.28 -3.49 -23.49
C LEU A 474 16.38 -3.81 -22.00
N ARG A 475 15.39 -4.51 -21.44
CA ARG A 475 15.44 -4.98 -20.05
C ARG A 475 16.69 -5.83 -19.80
N GLY A 476 16.96 -6.82 -20.66
CA GLY A 476 18.14 -7.68 -20.52
C GLY A 476 19.46 -6.90 -20.51
N ILE A 477 19.55 -5.81 -21.31
CA ILE A 477 20.73 -4.94 -21.32
C ILE A 477 20.84 -4.13 -20.02
N LYS A 478 19.72 -3.58 -19.51
CA LYS A 478 19.69 -2.85 -18.23
C LYS A 478 20.04 -3.74 -17.04
N GLU A 479 19.53 -4.97 -17.00
CA GLU A 479 19.87 -5.99 -15.98
C GLU A 479 21.37 -6.34 -16.01
N GLU A 480 21.94 -6.51 -17.21
CA GLU A 480 23.38 -6.72 -17.39
C GLU A 480 24.18 -5.52 -16.86
N LEU A 481 23.76 -4.30 -17.17
CA LEU A 481 24.42 -3.07 -16.72
C LEU A 481 24.39 -2.91 -15.19
N ASP A 482 23.24 -3.12 -14.55
CA ASP A 482 23.10 -3.02 -13.10
C ASP A 482 23.95 -4.10 -12.39
N ALA A 483 23.99 -5.32 -12.92
CA ALA A 483 24.85 -6.38 -12.41
C ALA A 483 26.35 -6.01 -12.49
N LEU A 484 26.80 -5.45 -13.62
CA LEU A 484 28.18 -5.00 -13.79
C LEU A 484 28.54 -3.83 -12.87
N ARG A 485 27.63 -2.87 -12.68
CA ARG A 485 27.81 -1.75 -11.73
C ARG A 485 27.95 -2.27 -10.31
N ARG A 486 27.07 -3.19 -9.90
CA ARG A 486 27.13 -3.86 -8.60
C ARG A 486 28.45 -4.62 -8.39
N ASP A 487 28.88 -5.40 -9.39
CA ASP A 487 30.15 -6.11 -9.36
C ASP A 487 31.35 -5.18 -9.27
N SER A 488 31.27 -4.00 -9.92
CA SER A 488 32.30 -2.98 -9.83
C SER A 488 32.39 -2.37 -8.43
N GLU A 489 31.26 -2.09 -7.78
CA GLU A 489 31.23 -1.58 -6.41
C GLU A 489 31.77 -2.61 -5.40
N ILE A 490 31.43 -3.90 -5.61
CA ILE A 490 31.98 -5.00 -4.80
C ILE A 490 33.50 -5.08 -4.97
N ALA A 491 33.99 -5.08 -6.22
CA ALA A 491 35.41 -5.17 -6.51
C ALA A 491 36.23 -3.99 -5.97
N GLU A 492 35.70 -2.76 -6.05
CA GLU A 492 36.35 -1.56 -5.52
C GLU A 492 36.51 -1.63 -4.00
N ARG A 493 35.47 -2.13 -3.33
CA ARG A 493 35.48 -2.35 -1.89
C ARG A 493 36.41 -3.47 -1.44
N ASP A 494 36.48 -4.56 -2.21
CA ASP A 494 37.39 -5.68 -1.92
C ASP A 494 38.85 -5.38 -2.29
N GLY A 495 39.11 -4.22 -2.89
CA GLY A 495 40.45 -3.76 -3.30
C GLY A 495 40.97 -4.43 -4.58
N ASP A 496 40.11 -5.10 -5.34
CA ASP A 496 40.44 -5.69 -6.64
C ASP A 496 40.38 -4.62 -7.75
N TYR A 497 41.35 -3.72 -7.73
CA TYR A 497 41.44 -2.61 -8.69
C TYR A 497 41.61 -3.10 -10.14
N ALA A 498 42.11 -4.32 -10.35
CA ALA A 498 42.23 -4.89 -11.69
C ALA A 498 40.84 -5.19 -12.27
N LYS A 499 39.98 -5.86 -11.50
CA LYS A 499 38.59 -6.12 -11.89
C LYS A 499 37.78 -4.82 -12.01
N VAL A 500 38.00 -3.83 -11.13
CA VAL A 500 37.36 -2.50 -11.27
C VAL A 500 37.73 -1.84 -12.60
N ALA A 501 39.00 -1.87 -12.99
CA ALA A 501 39.44 -1.26 -14.24
C ALA A 501 38.83 -1.97 -15.46
N GLU A 502 38.78 -3.30 -15.45
CA GLU A 502 38.12 -4.10 -16.50
C GLU A 502 36.63 -3.75 -16.63
N LEU A 503 35.93 -3.64 -15.50
CA LEU A 503 34.50 -3.34 -15.48
C LEU A 503 34.22 -1.89 -15.89
N ARG A 504 34.84 -0.90 -15.24
CA ARG A 504 34.57 0.54 -15.46
C ARG A 504 35.05 1.06 -16.81
N TYR A 505 36.14 0.52 -17.36
CA TYR A 505 36.72 1.03 -18.62
C TYR A 505 36.57 0.07 -19.80
N GLY A 506 36.06 -1.14 -19.59
CA GLY A 506 35.78 -2.12 -20.63
C GLY A 506 34.30 -2.44 -20.73
N ARG A 507 33.83 -3.32 -19.83
CA ARG A 507 32.50 -3.93 -19.96
C ARG A 507 31.33 -2.96 -19.77
N ILE A 508 31.39 -2.08 -18.77
CA ILE A 508 30.31 -1.10 -18.50
C ILE A 508 30.13 -0.15 -19.70
N PRO A 509 31.18 0.52 -20.22
CA PRO A 509 31.05 1.36 -21.41
C PRO A 509 30.51 0.63 -22.66
N ASP A 510 30.89 -0.64 -22.84
CA ASP A 510 30.37 -1.45 -23.95
C ASP A 510 28.86 -1.73 -23.83
N VAL A 511 28.39 -2.05 -22.63
CA VAL A 511 26.96 -2.27 -22.36
C VAL A 511 26.17 -0.97 -22.41
N GLU A 512 26.72 0.14 -21.90
CA GLU A 512 26.13 1.48 -22.03
C GLU A 512 25.96 1.89 -23.49
N ARG A 513 26.98 1.65 -24.33
CA ARG A 513 26.89 1.89 -25.78
C ARG A 513 25.81 1.02 -26.43
N ARG A 514 25.72 -0.27 -26.08
CA ARG A 514 24.65 -1.16 -26.58
C ARG A 514 23.26 -0.68 -26.14
N LEU A 515 23.13 -0.17 -24.92
CA LEU A 515 21.89 0.39 -24.40
C LEU A 515 21.49 1.64 -25.20
N GLU A 516 22.42 2.60 -25.39
CA GLU A 516 22.17 3.80 -26.18
C GLU A 516 21.81 3.48 -27.65
N GLU A 517 22.51 2.52 -28.27
CA GLU A 517 22.21 2.08 -29.64
C GLU A 517 20.79 1.49 -29.73
N ALA A 518 20.38 0.69 -28.75
CA ALA A 518 19.04 0.09 -28.69
C ALA A 518 17.94 1.14 -28.41
N GLU A 519 18.16 2.06 -27.47
CA GLU A 519 17.24 3.17 -27.18
C GLU A 519 17.06 4.08 -28.40
N GLN A 520 18.13 4.38 -29.15
CA GLN A 520 18.06 5.18 -30.37
C GLN A 520 17.33 4.45 -31.51
N ALA A 521 17.52 3.14 -31.64
CA ALA A 521 16.80 2.33 -32.62
C ALA A 521 15.29 2.34 -32.35
N GLN A 522 14.91 2.23 -31.08
CA GLN A 522 13.52 2.29 -30.64
C GLN A 522 12.92 3.69 -30.84
N ALA A 523 13.60 4.76 -30.43
CA ALA A 523 13.14 6.13 -30.63
C ALA A 523 12.94 6.48 -32.12
N LYS A 524 13.80 5.96 -33.01
CA LYS A 524 13.64 6.12 -34.47
C LYS A 524 12.44 5.34 -35.02
N ALA A 525 12.16 4.15 -34.48
CA ALA A 525 10.96 3.40 -34.82
C ALA A 525 9.69 4.15 -34.37
N GLN A 526 9.73 4.82 -33.21
CA GLN A 526 8.63 5.64 -32.68
C GLN A 526 8.36 6.92 -33.50
N ALA A 527 9.40 7.57 -34.03
CA ALA A 527 9.25 8.78 -34.84
C ALA A 527 8.57 8.55 -36.21
N GLY A 528 8.40 7.29 -36.62
CA GLY A 528 7.79 6.89 -37.89
C GLY A 528 6.26 6.91 -37.91
N ASN A 529 5.59 8.00 -37.50
CA ASN A 529 4.16 8.30 -37.73
C ASN A 529 3.11 7.17 -37.49
N GLN A 530 3.45 6.10 -36.77
CA GLN A 530 2.55 5.00 -36.42
C GLN A 530 2.32 5.02 -34.92
N GLU A 531 1.07 5.23 -34.48
CA GLU A 531 0.68 5.17 -33.06
C GLU A 531 1.14 3.85 -32.44
N MET A 532 1.97 3.90 -31.39
CA MET A 532 2.46 2.70 -30.68
C MET A 532 1.30 1.91 -30.08
N MET A 533 1.39 0.57 -30.09
CA MET A 533 0.41 -0.25 -29.37
C MET A 533 0.72 -0.38 -27.87
N LEU A 534 1.99 -0.23 -27.48
CA LEU A 534 2.43 -0.33 -26.10
C LEU A 534 3.00 0.99 -25.58
N THR A 535 2.61 1.38 -24.37
CA THR A 535 3.28 2.47 -23.64
C THR A 535 4.29 1.85 -22.68
N GLU A 536 5.52 2.36 -22.66
CA GLU A 536 6.61 1.82 -21.84
C GLU A 536 7.13 2.81 -20.78
N GLU A 537 6.57 4.02 -20.77
CA GLU A 537 6.98 5.10 -19.88
C GLU A 537 5.91 5.39 -18.83
N VAL A 538 6.32 5.38 -17.56
CA VAL A 538 5.54 5.94 -16.46
C VAL A 538 5.60 7.46 -16.58
N THR A 539 4.42 8.06 -16.79
CA THR A 539 4.23 9.50 -16.98
C THR A 539 3.52 10.12 -15.78
N PRO A 540 3.44 11.46 -15.68
CA PRO A 540 2.56 12.11 -14.70
C PRO A 540 1.11 11.63 -14.77
N ASP A 541 0.63 11.28 -15.95
CA ASP A 541 -0.74 10.78 -16.15
C ASP A 541 -0.93 9.42 -15.49
N THR A 542 0.02 8.50 -15.67
CA THR A 542 0.03 7.19 -15.01
C THR A 542 -0.01 7.33 -13.48
N ILE A 543 0.77 8.26 -12.92
CA ILE A 543 0.77 8.54 -11.47
C ILE A 543 -0.59 9.10 -11.03
N ALA A 544 -1.15 10.07 -11.76
CA ALA A 544 -2.44 10.67 -11.43
C ALA A 544 -3.58 9.64 -11.46
N GLU A 545 -3.54 8.66 -12.37
CA GLU A 545 -4.50 7.55 -12.38
C GLU A 545 -4.41 6.66 -11.14
N VAL A 546 -3.20 6.35 -10.66
CA VAL A 546 -3.04 5.59 -9.42
C VAL A 546 -3.55 6.39 -8.22
N VAL A 547 -3.21 7.68 -8.12
CA VAL A 547 -3.74 8.57 -7.07
C VAL A 547 -5.27 8.67 -7.16
N SER A 548 -5.82 8.70 -8.37
CA SER A 548 -7.26 8.72 -8.62
C SER A 548 -7.93 7.46 -8.08
N ALA A 549 -7.34 6.28 -8.32
CA ALA A 549 -7.85 5.02 -7.80
C ALA A 549 -7.83 4.98 -6.26
N TRP A 550 -6.82 5.57 -5.62
CA TRP A 550 -6.69 5.57 -4.16
C TRP A 550 -7.60 6.59 -3.47
N THR A 551 -7.81 7.74 -4.10
CA THR A 551 -8.49 8.90 -3.47
C THR A 551 -9.91 9.13 -3.98
N GLY A 552 -10.28 8.55 -5.13
CA GLY A 552 -11.53 8.79 -5.84
C GLY A 552 -11.59 10.10 -6.62
N ILE A 553 -10.51 10.89 -6.63
CA ILE A 553 -10.44 12.19 -7.34
C ILE A 553 -10.06 11.94 -8.82
N PRO A 554 -10.76 12.47 -9.83
CA PRO A 554 -10.47 12.17 -11.24
C PRO A 554 -9.07 12.62 -11.73
N ALA A 555 -8.32 11.72 -12.40
CA ALA A 555 -6.94 11.97 -12.86
C ALA A 555 -6.80 13.20 -13.77
N GLY A 556 -7.67 13.34 -14.79
CA GLY A 556 -7.62 14.46 -15.73
C GLY A 556 -7.75 15.85 -15.09
N LYS A 557 -8.29 15.93 -13.86
CA LYS A 557 -8.43 17.17 -13.10
C LYS A 557 -7.23 17.45 -12.16
N MET A 558 -6.44 16.43 -11.82
CA MET A 558 -5.17 16.59 -11.11
C MET A 558 -4.07 17.19 -12.00
N LEU A 559 -4.17 16.94 -13.31
CA LEU A 559 -3.18 17.33 -14.32
C LEU A 559 -3.52 18.63 -15.05
N GLN A 560 -4.81 19.04 -15.03
CA GLN A 560 -5.24 20.33 -15.57
C GLN A 560 -4.56 21.48 -14.82
N GLY A 561 -4.14 22.50 -15.57
CA GLY A 561 -3.70 23.76 -14.99
C GLY A 561 -4.82 24.37 -14.16
N GLU A 562 -4.74 24.22 -12.84
CA GLU A 562 -5.73 24.67 -11.85
C GLU A 562 -6.11 26.15 -12.04
N THR A 563 -5.19 26.94 -12.60
CA THR A 563 -5.35 28.36 -12.87
C THR A 563 -6.52 28.68 -13.80
N GLU A 564 -6.67 28.00 -14.95
CA GLU A 564 -7.71 28.36 -15.92
C GLU A 564 -9.11 28.01 -15.39
N LYS A 565 -9.26 26.82 -14.78
CA LYS A 565 -10.49 26.40 -14.10
C LYS A 565 -10.92 27.41 -13.02
N LEU A 566 -9.97 27.90 -12.21
CA LEU A 566 -10.25 28.87 -11.15
C LEU A 566 -10.59 30.28 -11.66
N LEU A 567 -10.12 30.66 -12.85
CA LEU A 567 -10.46 31.95 -13.47
C LEU A 567 -11.89 31.98 -14.02
N GLU A 568 -12.44 30.82 -14.40
CA GLU A 568 -13.81 30.68 -14.91
C GLU A 568 -14.82 30.28 -13.83
N MET A 569 -14.41 30.16 -12.57
CA MET A 569 -15.19 29.60 -11.46
C MET A 569 -16.57 30.25 -11.30
N GLU A 570 -16.65 31.57 -11.39
CA GLU A 570 -17.91 32.31 -11.28
C GLU A 570 -18.92 31.90 -12.35
N SER A 571 -18.44 31.69 -13.58
CA SER A 571 -19.30 31.32 -14.70
C SER A 571 -19.85 29.90 -14.53
N VAL A 572 -19.02 28.98 -14.03
CA VAL A 572 -19.40 27.60 -13.75
C VAL A 572 -20.41 27.54 -12.60
N LEU A 573 -20.14 28.25 -11.50
CA LEU A 573 -21.06 28.30 -10.36
C LEU A 573 -22.37 29.00 -10.72
N ALA A 574 -22.35 30.06 -11.51
CA ALA A 574 -23.53 30.80 -11.94
C ALA A 574 -24.47 29.98 -12.85
N GLY A 575 -23.94 28.96 -13.55
CA GLY A 575 -24.75 28.00 -14.31
C GLY A 575 -25.71 27.19 -13.42
N ARG A 576 -25.41 27.04 -12.13
CA ARG A 576 -26.19 26.27 -11.17
C ARG A 576 -26.86 27.15 -10.10
N VAL A 577 -26.19 28.22 -9.67
CA VAL A 577 -26.64 29.14 -8.63
C VAL A 577 -27.16 30.43 -9.27
N VAL A 578 -28.48 30.55 -9.33
CA VAL A 578 -29.14 31.68 -10.00
C VAL A 578 -29.30 32.87 -9.06
N GLY A 579 -28.88 34.05 -9.52
CA GLY A 579 -29.19 35.34 -8.89
C GLY A 579 -28.27 35.79 -7.76
N GLN A 580 -27.40 34.92 -7.24
CA GLN A 580 -26.58 35.18 -6.05
C GLN A 580 -25.13 35.58 -6.40
N LYS A 581 -24.98 36.58 -7.28
CA LYS A 581 -23.67 36.95 -7.86
C LYS A 581 -22.63 37.35 -6.82
N ASP A 582 -23.02 38.17 -5.85
CA ASP A 582 -22.09 38.67 -4.83
C ASP A 582 -21.56 37.52 -3.96
N ALA A 583 -22.43 36.57 -3.61
CA ALA A 583 -22.03 35.37 -2.86
C ALA A 583 -21.09 34.47 -3.68
N VAL A 584 -21.39 34.27 -4.97
CA VAL A 584 -20.53 33.50 -5.89
C VAL A 584 -19.14 34.15 -6.01
N ASN A 585 -19.08 35.46 -6.26
CA ASN A 585 -17.83 36.20 -6.41
C ASN A 585 -16.96 36.12 -5.15
N ALA A 586 -17.55 36.36 -3.97
CA ALA A 586 -16.81 36.34 -2.71
C ALA A 586 -16.21 34.96 -2.39
N VAL A 587 -16.97 33.88 -2.67
CA VAL A 587 -16.44 32.53 -2.49
C VAL A 587 -15.35 32.21 -3.51
N SER A 588 -15.55 32.55 -4.79
CA SER A 588 -14.55 32.36 -5.83
C SER A 588 -13.24 33.08 -5.52
N ASP A 589 -13.30 34.30 -5.01
CA ASP A 589 -12.13 35.07 -4.58
C ASP A 589 -11.39 34.41 -3.41
N ALA A 590 -12.10 33.89 -2.41
CA ALA A 590 -11.44 33.20 -1.29
C ALA A 590 -10.74 31.92 -1.74
N VAL A 591 -11.40 31.12 -2.59
CA VAL A 591 -10.80 29.90 -3.17
C VAL A 591 -9.55 30.27 -3.95
N ARG A 592 -9.60 31.30 -4.80
CA ARG A 592 -8.42 31.76 -5.53
C ARG A 592 -7.29 32.21 -4.60
N ARG A 593 -7.59 32.95 -3.53
CA ARG A 593 -6.57 33.34 -2.53
C ARG A 593 -5.92 32.14 -1.86
N ALA A 594 -6.71 31.13 -1.49
CA ALA A 594 -6.21 29.90 -0.89
C ALA A 594 -5.32 29.11 -1.87
N ARG A 595 -5.77 28.94 -3.12
CA ARG A 595 -5.01 28.22 -4.15
C ARG A 595 -3.77 28.94 -4.64
N ALA A 596 -3.77 30.27 -4.63
CA ALA A 596 -2.59 31.09 -4.93
C ALA A 596 -1.57 31.14 -3.79
N GLY A 597 -1.83 30.48 -2.65
CA GLY A 597 -0.94 30.51 -1.47
C GLY A 597 -0.86 31.88 -0.79
N VAL A 598 -1.84 32.75 -1.04
CA VAL A 598 -1.93 34.10 -0.45
C VAL A 598 -2.64 34.06 0.91
N ALA A 599 -3.53 33.10 1.11
CA ALA A 599 -4.20 32.87 2.40
C ALA A 599 -3.26 32.23 3.43
N ASP A 600 -3.59 32.37 4.71
CA ASP A 600 -2.85 31.72 5.81
C ASP A 600 -2.95 30.18 5.67
N PRO A 601 -1.82 29.45 5.56
CA PRO A 601 -1.84 28.00 5.40
C PRO A 601 -2.35 27.26 6.64
N ASN A 602 -2.51 27.92 7.79
CA ASN A 602 -3.07 27.31 9.00
C ASN A 602 -4.57 27.54 9.14
N ARG A 603 -5.29 28.02 8.11
CA ARG A 603 -6.73 28.23 8.17
C ARG A 603 -7.45 27.36 7.13
N PRO A 604 -8.76 27.10 7.29
CA PRO A 604 -9.56 26.45 6.26
C PRO A 604 -9.48 27.19 4.92
N THR A 605 -9.75 26.49 3.82
CA THR A 605 -9.70 27.04 2.45
C THR A 605 -10.65 28.23 2.27
N GLY A 606 -11.74 28.25 3.02
CA GLY A 606 -12.64 29.40 3.13
C GLY A 606 -13.68 29.17 4.22
N SER A 607 -14.14 30.26 4.83
CA SER A 607 -15.10 30.25 5.94
C SER A 607 -16.15 31.35 5.76
N PHE A 608 -17.42 30.96 5.63
CA PHE A 608 -18.49 31.88 5.28
C PHE A 608 -19.74 31.71 6.13
N LEU A 609 -20.40 32.82 6.46
CA LEU A 609 -21.75 32.82 7.00
C LEU A 609 -22.74 33.28 5.92
N PHE A 610 -23.58 32.36 5.45
CA PHE A 610 -24.63 32.59 4.47
C PHE A 610 -25.94 32.97 5.17
N LEU A 611 -26.37 34.21 4.96
CA LEU A 611 -27.57 34.80 5.53
C LEU A 611 -28.63 34.98 4.46
N GLY A 612 -29.90 34.80 4.82
CA GLY A 612 -31.03 35.08 3.92
C GLY A 612 -32.20 34.13 4.11
N PRO A 613 -33.29 34.29 3.33
CA PRO A 613 -34.47 33.43 3.42
C PRO A 613 -34.17 31.96 3.09
N THR A 614 -35.09 31.05 3.42
CA THR A 614 -34.96 29.65 3.02
C THR A 614 -35.25 29.48 1.53
N GLY A 615 -34.55 28.57 0.85
CA GLY A 615 -34.83 28.22 -0.54
C GLY A 615 -34.37 29.21 -1.61
N VAL A 616 -33.47 30.15 -1.29
CA VAL A 616 -32.90 31.14 -2.23
C VAL A 616 -31.56 30.72 -2.86
N GLY A 617 -30.95 29.62 -2.40
CA GLY A 617 -29.72 29.07 -3.00
C GLY A 617 -28.54 28.82 -2.06
N LYS A 618 -28.66 29.08 -0.75
CA LYS A 618 -27.56 28.88 0.24
C LYS A 618 -26.93 27.48 0.18
N THR A 619 -27.75 26.44 0.31
CA THR A 619 -27.30 25.04 0.21
C THR A 619 -26.89 24.65 -1.20
N GLU A 620 -27.48 25.26 -2.23
CA GLU A 620 -27.15 24.96 -3.62
C GLU A 620 -25.77 25.48 -3.99
N LEU A 621 -25.38 26.65 -3.48
CA LEU A 621 -24.00 27.15 -3.62
C LEU A 621 -23.00 26.23 -2.93
N ALA A 622 -23.28 25.75 -1.73
CA ALA A 622 -22.41 24.77 -1.05
C ALA A 622 -22.21 23.48 -1.87
N LYS A 623 -23.28 22.97 -2.48
CA LYS A 623 -23.26 21.80 -3.37
C LYS A 623 -22.48 22.06 -4.66
N ALA A 624 -22.73 23.19 -5.31
CA ALA A 624 -22.01 23.60 -6.51
C ALA A 624 -20.52 23.78 -6.23
N LEU A 625 -20.15 24.27 -5.04
CA LEU A 625 -18.76 24.37 -4.58
C LEU A 625 -18.14 23.00 -4.33
N ALA A 626 -18.86 22.07 -3.70
CA ALA A 626 -18.39 20.70 -3.50
C ALA A 626 -18.12 20.02 -4.85
N GLU A 627 -19.05 20.15 -5.79
CA GLU A 627 -18.88 19.64 -7.15
C GLU A 627 -17.73 20.35 -7.89
N PHE A 628 -17.60 21.67 -7.79
CA PHE A 628 -16.55 22.39 -8.50
C PHE A 628 -15.15 22.08 -7.96
N LEU A 629 -15.00 22.05 -6.63
CA LEU A 629 -13.71 21.90 -5.95
C LEU A 629 -13.27 20.45 -5.79
N PHE A 630 -14.24 19.54 -5.61
CA PHE A 630 -13.99 18.14 -5.27
C PHE A 630 -14.62 17.17 -6.26
N ASP A 631 -15.25 17.67 -7.34
CA ASP A 631 -15.83 16.90 -8.43
C ASP A 631 -16.90 15.88 -8.00
N ASP A 632 -17.48 16.12 -6.83
CA ASP A 632 -18.51 15.31 -6.21
C ASP A 632 -19.42 16.21 -5.36
N GLU A 633 -20.70 16.31 -5.73
CA GLU A 633 -21.70 17.02 -4.91
C GLU A 633 -21.85 16.40 -3.52
N HIS A 634 -21.53 15.10 -3.37
CA HIS A 634 -21.53 14.38 -2.11
C HIS A 634 -20.24 14.56 -1.30
N ALA A 635 -19.24 15.30 -1.81
CA ALA A 635 -18.10 15.79 -1.02
C ALA A 635 -18.51 16.98 -0.14
N MET A 636 -19.62 16.82 0.57
CA MET A 636 -20.17 17.77 1.51
C MET A 636 -20.63 17.04 2.77
N VAL A 637 -20.11 17.45 3.92
CA VAL A 637 -20.56 17.03 5.24
C VAL A 637 -21.60 18.03 5.73
N ARG A 638 -22.88 17.64 5.72
CA ARG A 638 -23.95 18.48 6.25
C ARG A 638 -24.24 18.14 7.70
N ILE A 639 -24.23 19.15 8.57
CA ILE A 639 -24.55 19.01 9.99
C ILE A 639 -25.67 19.98 10.33
N ASP A 640 -26.80 19.44 10.80
CA ASP A 640 -27.94 20.22 11.27
C ASP A 640 -27.68 20.69 12.71
N MET A 641 -27.53 22.00 12.89
CA MET A 641 -27.21 22.59 14.20
C MET A 641 -28.38 22.56 15.18
N SER A 642 -29.61 22.31 14.72
CA SER A 642 -30.75 22.08 15.60
C SER A 642 -30.58 20.83 16.48
N GLU A 643 -29.78 19.83 16.05
CA GLU A 643 -29.43 18.66 16.88
C GLU A 643 -28.40 18.96 17.98
N PHE A 644 -27.75 20.12 17.91
CA PHE A 644 -26.65 20.55 18.77
C PHE A 644 -27.04 21.74 19.67
N GLY A 645 -28.33 21.93 19.93
CA GLY A 645 -28.83 22.99 20.82
C GLY A 645 -28.61 22.73 22.32
N GLU A 646 -28.29 21.50 22.71
CA GLU A 646 -28.06 21.10 24.10
C GLU A 646 -26.58 20.85 24.39
N LYS A 647 -26.13 21.22 25.60
CA LYS A 647 -24.70 21.13 25.96
C LYS A 647 -24.08 19.73 25.78
N HIS A 648 -24.83 18.67 26.07
CA HIS A 648 -24.30 17.31 25.98
C HIS A 648 -24.25 16.75 24.56
N SER A 649 -25.00 17.31 23.61
CA SER A 649 -24.93 16.89 22.21
C SER A 649 -23.68 17.42 21.50
N VAL A 650 -23.06 18.50 22.01
CA VAL A 650 -21.78 19.05 21.51
C VAL A 650 -20.66 18.01 21.51
N ALA A 651 -20.61 17.15 22.53
CA ALA A 651 -19.61 16.08 22.60
C ALA A 651 -19.74 15.07 21.45
N ARG A 652 -20.93 14.91 20.84
CA ARG A 652 -21.10 14.03 19.66
C ARG A 652 -20.47 14.62 18.39
N LEU A 653 -20.28 15.94 18.34
CA LEU A 653 -19.67 16.62 17.18
C LEU A 653 -18.18 16.28 17.07
N VAL A 654 -17.47 16.29 18.20
CA VAL A 654 -15.99 16.14 18.28
C VAL A 654 -15.55 14.77 18.83
N GLY A 655 -16.44 14.07 19.52
CA GLY A 655 -16.17 12.79 20.17
C GLY A 655 -16.17 12.95 21.69
N ALA A 656 -16.73 11.96 22.38
CA ALA A 656 -16.80 11.99 23.84
C ALA A 656 -15.39 11.82 24.46
N PRO A 657 -15.05 12.52 25.55
CA PRO A 657 -13.78 12.32 26.25
C PRO A 657 -13.73 10.98 26.99
N PRO A 658 -12.54 10.50 27.41
CA PRO A 658 -12.39 9.23 28.13
C PRO A 658 -13.30 9.16 29.37
N GLY A 659 -14.06 8.07 29.48
CA GLY A 659 -14.98 7.82 30.60
C GLY A 659 -16.45 8.21 30.37
N TYR A 660 -16.81 8.69 29.17
CA TYR A 660 -18.19 8.98 28.78
C TYR A 660 -18.73 7.94 27.76
N VAL A 661 -20.05 7.72 27.76
CA VAL A 661 -20.72 6.81 26.80
C VAL A 661 -20.50 7.34 25.38
N GLY A 662 -19.97 6.49 24.49
CA GLY A 662 -19.62 6.87 23.11
C GLY A 662 -18.16 7.26 22.91
N TYR A 663 -17.27 7.07 23.89
CA TYR A 663 -15.82 7.29 23.75
C TYR A 663 -15.20 6.54 22.53
N ASP A 664 -15.67 5.33 22.26
CA ASP A 664 -15.20 4.52 21.12
C ASP A 664 -15.80 4.96 19.77
N GLN A 665 -16.84 5.81 19.78
CA GLN A 665 -17.47 6.37 18.60
C GLN A 665 -16.91 7.79 18.40
N GLY A 666 -15.90 7.95 17.54
CA GLY A 666 -15.32 9.25 17.21
C GLY A 666 -16.38 10.28 16.78
N GLY A 667 -16.05 11.58 16.88
CA GLY A 667 -17.03 12.65 16.62
C GLY A 667 -17.56 12.67 15.18
N GLN A 668 -18.82 13.09 15.03
CA GLN A 668 -19.48 13.16 13.71
C GLN A 668 -18.73 14.09 12.74
N LEU A 669 -18.25 15.24 13.21
CA LEU A 669 -17.49 16.18 12.39
C LEU A 669 -16.04 15.69 12.19
N THR A 670 -15.37 15.32 13.28
CA THR A 670 -13.97 14.91 13.26
C THR A 670 -13.73 13.65 12.44
N GLU A 671 -14.60 12.64 12.52
CA GLU A 671 -14.49 11.42 11.71
C GLU A 671 -14.80 11.67 10.24
N ALA A 672 -15.82 12.50 9.95
CA ALA A 672 -16.18 12.81 8.57
C ALA A 672 -15.05 13.54 7.84
N VAL A 673 -14.46 14.55 8.49
CA VAL A 673 -13.32 15.30 7.92
C VAL A 673 -12.04 14.46 7.91
N ARG A 674 -11.78 13.62 8.92
CA ARG A 674 -10.62 12.71 8.89
C ARG A 674 -10.69 11.74 7.71
N ARG A 675 -11.87 11.19 7.42
CA ARG A 675 -12.07 10.25 6.30
C ARG A 675 -12.02 10.95 4.95
N ARG A 676 -12.47 12.21 4.88
CA ARG A 676 -12.50 13.00 3.64
C ARG A 676 -12.06 14.44 3.93
N PRO A 677 -10.74 14.72 4.00
CA PRO A 677 -10.22 16.05 4.37
C PRO A 677 -10.55 17.15 3.35
N TYR A 678 -10.78 16.74 2.10
CA TYR A 678 -11.23 17.59 1.00
C TYR A 678 -12.76 17.55 0.92
N THR A 679 -13.41 18.44 1.66
CA THR A 679 -14.87 18.46 1.76
C THR A 679 -15.41 19.84 2.11
N VAL A 680 -16.63 20.11 1.68
CA VAL A 680 -17.40 21.27 2.16
C VAL A 680 -18.10 20.86 3.46
N VAL A 681 -17.85 21.56 4.55
CA VAL A 681 -18.57 21.36 5.81
C VAL A 681 -19.68 22.40 5.91
N LEU A 682 -20.93 21.94 5.81
CA LEU A 682 -22.12 22.77 5.86
C LEU A 682 -22.79 22.67 7.23
N PHE A 683 -22.70 23.74 8.03
CA PHE A 683 -23.44 23.91 9.28
C PHE A 683 -24.77 24.60 9.00
N ASP A 684 -25.86 23.84 9.01
CA ASP A 684 -27.20 24.37 8.69
C ASP A 684 -27.90 24.89 9.96
N GLU A 685 -28.61 26.01 9.85
CA GLU A 685 -29.34 26.66 10.96
C GLU A 685 -28.47 26.97 12.19
N VAL A 686 -27.29 27.56 11.97
CA VAL A 686 -26.30 27.76 13.05
C VAL A 686 -26.79 28.61 14.21
N GLU A 687 -27.84 29.43 14.01
CA GLU A 687 -28.49 30.18 15.10
C GLU A 687 -29.19 29.31 16.16
N LYS A 688 -29.33 28.00 15.91
CA LYS A 688 -29.91 27.02 16.84
C LYS A 688 -28.87 26.28 17.66
N ALA A 689 -27.58 26.41 17.33
CA ALA A 689 -26.49 25.74 18.01
C ALA A 689 -26.30 26.24 19.45
N HIS A 690 -25.85 25.35 20.34
CA HIS A 690 -25.38 25.74 21.66
C HIS A 690 -24.10 26.59 21.57
N PRO A 691 -23.89 27.61 22.44
CA PRO A 691 -22.70 28.46 22.44
C PRO A 691 -21.34 27.73 22.39
N ASP A 692 -21.20 26.63 23.14
CA ASP A 692 -19.98 25.80 23.19
C ASP A 692 -19.56 25.24 21.81
N VAL A 693 -20.47 25.15 20.83
CA VAL A 693 -20.12 24.76 19.45
C VAL A 693 -19.23 25.82 18.79
N PHE A 694 -19.48 27.10 19.04
CA PHE A 694 -18.69 28.18 18.43
C PHE A 694 -17.27 28.24 18.97
N ASP A 695 -17.04 27.81 20.22
CA ASP A 695 -15.70 27.73 20.79
C ASP A 695 -14.87 26.66 20.06
N ILE A 696 -15.49 25.53 19.68
CA ILE A 696 -14.88 24.50 18.84
C ILE A 696 -14.60 25.04 17.43
N LEU A 697 -15.57 25.73 16.83
CA LEU A 697 -15.40 26.29 15.48
C LEU A 697 -14.33 27.38 15.44
N LEU A 698 -14.18 28.19 16.49
CA LEU A 698 -13.09 29.17 16.60
C LEU A 698 -11.72 28.51 16.52
N GLN A 699 -11.53 27.37 17.19
CA GLN A 699 -10.27 26.61 17.09
C GLN A 699 -9.99 26.20 15.63
N VAL A 700 -11.02 25.71 14.92
CA VAL A 700 -10.88 25.32 13.52
C VAL A 700 -10.57 26.52 12.62
N LEU A 701 -11.24 27.66 12.84
CA LEU A 701 -11.06 28.88 12.04
C LEU A 701 -9.67 29.53 12.26
N ASP A 702 -9.05 29.32 13.43
CA ASP A 702 -7.76 29.90 13.79
C ASP A 702 -6.57 28.99 13.49
N GLU A 703 -6.68 27.70 13.80
CA GLU A 703 -5.55 26.74 13.72
C GLU A 703 -5.69 25.74 12.57
N GLY A 704 -6.85 25.71 11.89
CA GLY A 704 -7.12 24.80 10.79
C GLY A 704 -7.09 23.34 11.21
N ARG A 705 -7.18 23.07 12.52
CA ARG A 705 -7.06 21.74 13.13
C ARG A 705 -8.01 21.64 14.31
N LEU A 706 -8.47 20.43 14.56
CA LEU A 706 -9.33 20.11 15.71
C LEU A 706 -8.86 18.82 16.37
N THR A 707 -8.69 18.84 17.68
CA THR A 707 -8.38 17.63 18.44
C THR A 707 -9.66 16.94 18.87
N ASP A 708 -9.80 15.66 18.53
CA ASP A 708 -10.97 14.85 18.88
C ASP A 708 -10.95 14.40 20.35
N GLY A 709 -12.05 13.80 20.82
CA GLY A 709 -12.16 13.26 22.19
C GLY A 709 -11.15 12.15 22.55
N GLN A 710 -10.45 11.58 21.57
CA GLN A 710 -9.42 10.55 21.73
C GLN A 710 -8.00 11.15 21.68
N GLY A 711 -7.86 12.47 21.51
CA GLY A 711 -6.58 13.16 21.41
C GLY A 711 -5.96 13.17 20.01
N ARG A 712 -6.68 12.68 18.99
CA ARG A 712 -6.22 12.70 17.60
C ARG A 712 -6.49 14.05 16.99
N THR A 713 -5.52 14.61 16.28
CA THR A 713 -5.67 15.92 15.62
C THR A 713 -6.15 15.72 14.19
N VAL A 714 -7.28 16.32 13.84
CA VAL A 714 -7.90 16.28 12.50
C VAL A 714 -7.60 17.59 11.79
N ASP A 715 -7.23 17.50 10.51
CA ASP A 715 -6.85 18.63 9.66
C ASP A 715 -8.06 19.18 8.88
N PHE A 716 -8.30 20.48 9.00
CA PHE A 716 -9.35 21.23 8.34
C PHE A 716 -8.84 22.23 7.30
N ARG A 717 -7.52 22.34 7.09
CA ARG A 717 -6.93 23.33 6.15
C ARG A 717 -7.45 23.17 4.71
N ASN A 718 -7.81 21.96 4.33
CA ASN A 718 -8.37 21.61 3.02
C ASN A 718 -9.92 21.58 2.98
N THR A 719 -10.57 22.08 4.03
CA THR A 719 -12.04 22.15 4.10
C THR A 719 -12.56 23.55 3.78
N MET A 720 -13.79 23.61 3.28
CA MET A 720 -14.55 24.85 3.16
C MET A 720 -15.66 24.85 4.19
N LEU A 721 -15.66 25.81 5.11
CA LEU A 721 -16.66 25.92 6.17
C LEU A 721 -17.75 26.87 5.71
N ILE A 722 -18.97 26.36 5.58
CA ILE A 722 -20.15 27.15 5.24
C ILE A 722 -21.14 27.04 6.37
N LEU A 723 -21.51 28.16 6.96
CA LEU A 723 -22.54 28.25 7.97
C LEU A 723 -23.76 28.92 7.36
N THR A 724 -24.95 28.35 7.50
CA THR A 724 -26.19 28.99 7.05
C THR A 724 -26.96 29.50 8.25
N SER A 725 -27.62 30.64 8.06
CA SER A 725 -28.56 31.15 9.04
C SER A 725 -29.72 31.88 8.36
N ASN A 726 -30.89 31.84 9.01
CA ASN A 726 -32.07 32.61 8.59
C ASN A 726 -32.26 33.89 9.41
N LEU A 727 -31.26 34.28 10.22
CA LEU A 727 -31.30 35.50 11.01
C LEU A 727 -31.50 36.74 10.14
N GLY A 728 -32.46 37.57 10.52
CA GLY A 728 -32.78 38.81 9.79
C GLY A 728 -33.48 38.62 8.44
N ALA A 729 -33.92 37.41 8.09
CA ALA A 729 -34.57 37.14 6.80
C ALA A 729 -35.74 38.11 6.52
N GLY A 730 -35.67 38.80 5.36
CA GLY A 730 -36.67 39.78 4.92
C GLY A 730 -36.44 41.22 5.40
N GLY A 731 -35.40 41.47 6.21
CA GLY A 731 -34.96 42.82 6.58
C GLY A 731 -34.03 43.45 5.54
N ASN A 732 -33.75 44.74 5.68
CA ASN A 732 -32.68 45.38 4.92
C ASN A 732 -31.29 44.95 5.45
N HIS A 733 -30.23 45.26 4.69
CA HIS A 733 -28.85 44.88 5.04
C HIS A 733 -28.46 45.26 6.48
N GLU A 734 -28.83 46.45 6.94
CA GLU A 734 -28.52 46.94 8.29
C GLU A 734 -29.23 46.12 9.38
N GLN A 735 -30.51 45.82 9.19
CA GLN A 735 -31.30 44.97 10.10
C GLN A 735 -30.76 43.54 10.19
N ILE A 736 -30.31 42.99 9.06
CA ILE A 736 -29.69 41.65 9.03
C ILE A 736 -28.40 41.65 9.84
N MET A 737 -27.51 42.63 9.60
CA MET A 737 -26.24 42.72 10.30
C MET A 737 -26.39 43.00 11.80
N ASP A 738 -27.41 43.76 12.20
CA ASP A 738 -27.73 43.98 13.61
C ASP A 738 -28.20 42.68 14.29
N ALA A 739 -29.02 41.88 13.60
CA ALA A 739 -29.43 40.56 14.12
C ALA A 739 -28.23 39.60 14.28
N VAL A 740 -27.28 39.62 13.34
CA VAL A 740 -26.05 38.83 13.41
C VAL A 740 -25.19 39.27 14.59
N LYS A 741 -24.95 40.58 14.77
CA LYS A 741 -24.17 41.12 15.90
C LYS A 741 -24.82 40.89 17.26
N ALA A 742 -26.16 40.79 17.30
CA ALA A 742 -26.88 40.48 18.53
C ALA A 742 -26.78 38.99 18.91
N HIS A 743 -26.66 38.10 17.92
CA HIS A 743 -26.65 36.65 18.15
C HIS A 743 -25.23 36.07 18.29
N PHE A 744 -24.28 36.48 17.44
CA PHE A 744 -22.91 35.97 17.44
C PHE A 744 -21.94 36.95 18.11
N LYS A 745 -20.95 36.40 18.81
CA LYS A 745 -19.86 37.21 19.39
C LYS A 745 -19.03 37.86 18.27
N PRO A 746 -18.53 39.10 18.44
CA PRO A 746 -17.67 39.75 17.46
C PRO A 746 -16.43 38.94 17.09
N GLU A 747 -15.87 38.20 18.07
CA GLU A 747 -14.73 37.30 17.87
C GLU A 747 -15.00 36.27 16.78
N PHE A 748 -16.18 35.64 16.79
CA PHE A 748 -16.56 34.64 15.79
C PHE A 748 -16.72 35.26 14.40
N ILE A 749 -17.44 36.39 14.30
CA ILE A 749 -17.68 37.08 13.03
C ILE A 749 -16.37 37.49 12.37
N ASN A 750 -15.41 38.01 13.15
CA ASN A 750 -14.11 38.47 12.64
C ASN A 750 -13.17 37.33 12.20
N ARG A 751 -13.50 36.07 12.52
CA ARG A 751 -12.76 34.89 12.06
C ARG A 751 -13.35 34.26 10.81
N LEU A 752 -14.48 34.73 10.32
CA LEU A 752 -14.99 34.34 9.01
C LEU A 752 -14.26 35.15 7.92
N ASP A 753 -14.09 34.55 6.75
CA ASP A 753 -13.56 35.27 5.59
C ASP A 753 -14.58 36.29 5.08
N ASP A 754 -15.87 35.94 5.09
CA ASP A 754 -16.94 36.86 4.74
C ASP A 754 -18.31 36.47 5.32
N VAL A 755 -19.21 37.45 5.42
CA VAL A 755 -20.62 37.28 5.78
C VAL A 755 -21.48 37.67 4.58
N LEU A 756 -22.05 36.66 3.92
CA LEU A 756 -22.71 36.80 2.61
C LEU A 756 -24.22 36.81 2.78
N ILE A 757 -24.88 37.83 2.23
CA ILE A 757 -26.34 37.97 2.26
C ILE A 757 -26.91 37.52 0.91
N PHE A 758 -27.91 36.65 0.97
CA PHE A 758 -28.62 36.11 -0.18
C PHE A 758 -29.95 36.83 -0.37
N ASP A 759 -30.17 37.28 -1.59
CA ASP A 759 -31.36 38.04 -1.96
C ASP A 759 -32.55 37.12 -2.28
N PRO A 760 -33.79 37.58 -2.04
CA PRO A 760 -34.98 36.94 -2.57
C PRO A 760 -34.93 36.79 -4.09
N LEU A 761 -35.44 35.67 -4.61
CA LEU A 761 -35.44 35.39 -6.04
C LEU A 761 -36.50 36.21 -6.78
N SER A 762 -36.10 36.83 -7.89
CA SER A 762 -37.02 37.47 -8.84
C SER A 762 -37.72 36.44 -9.74
N GLU A 763 -38.80 36.86 -10.41
CA GLU A 763 -39.58 36.00 -11.31
C GLU A 763 -38.71 35.45 -12.46
N GLU A 764 -37.87 36.29 -13.09
CA GLU A 764 -36.91 35.87 -14.13
C GLU A 764 -35.90 34.83 -13.62
N GLN A 765 -35.43 34.99 -12.38
CA GLN A 765 -34.51 34.03 -11.76
C GLN A 765 -35.21 32.70 -11.46
N LEU A 766 -36.48 32.73 -11.06
CA LEU A 766 -37.28 31.53 -10.84
C LEU A 766 -37.53 30.75 -12.13
N GLU A 767 -37.80 31.43 -13.25
CA GLU A 767 -37.91 30.80 -14.57
C GLU A 767 -36.59 30.10 -14.97
N HIS A 768 -35.45 30.73 -14.73
CA HIS A 768 -34.16 30.10 -15.00
C HIS A 768 -33.93 28.86 -14.10
N ILE A 769 -34.35 28.90 -12.83
CA ILE A 769 -34.30 27.72 -11.95
C ILE A 769 -35.22 26.60 -12.47
N VAL A 770 -36.39 26.96 -13.02
CA VAL A 770 -37.30 26.01 -13.68
C VAL A 770 -36.59 25.32 -14.84
N ASP A 771 -35.88 26.07 -15.70
CA ASP A 771 -35.12 25.50 -16.81
C ASP A 771 -34.08 24.48 -16.35
N ILE A 772 -33.30 24.81 -15.31
CA ILE A 772 -32.30 23.90 -14.74
C ILE A 772 -32.97 22.60 -14.23
N GLN A 773 -34.09 22.71 -13.51
CA GLN A 773 -34.80 21.54 -12.98
C GLN A 773 -35.46 20.69 -14.08
N ILE A 774 -35.95 21.32 -15.15
CA ILE A 774 -36.47 20.64 -16.34
C ILE A 774 -35.35 19.91 -17.07
N GLY A 775 -34.17 20.52 -17.22
CA GLY A 775 -32.99 19.87 -17.79
C GLY A 775 -32.64 18.57 -17.04
N GLY A 776 -32.57 18.63 -15.71
CA GLY A 776 -32.32 17.43 -14.89
C GLY A 776 -33.45 16.38 -14.93
N LEU A 777 -34.67 16.74 -15.33
CA LEU A 777 -35.72 15.78 -15.66
C LEU A 777 -35.52 15.19 -17.06
N ALA A 778 -35.19 16.03 -18.05
CA ALA A 778 -34.91 15.62 -19.42
C ALA A 778 -33.74 14.61 -19.50
N ASP A 779 -32.65 14.85 -18.78
CA ASP A 779 -31.50 13.93 -18.73
C ASP A 779 -31.89 12.53 -18.22
N ARG A 780 -32.77 12.47 -17.22
CA ARG A 780 -33.30 11.18 -16.72
C ARG A 780 -34.17 10.48 -17.75
N LEU A 781 -34.98 11.25 -18.50
CA LEU A 781 -35.85 10.74 -19.55
C LEU A 781 -35.07 10.31 -20.82
N ALA A 782 -33.87 10.85 -21.04
CA ALA A 782 -32.99 10.47 -22.15
C ALA A 782 -32.63 8.98 -22.15
N SER A 783 -32.59 8.32 -20.98
CA SER A 783 -32.41 6.86 -20.85
C SER A 783 -33.49 6.04 -21.59
N ARG A 784 -34.69 6.62 -21.78
CA ARG A 784 -35.79 6.07 -22.56
C ARG A 784 -35.91 6.67 -23.96
N ARG A 785 -34.89 7.43 -24.40
CA ARG A 785 -34.87 8.18 -25.66
C ARG A 785 -36.02 9.19 -25.79
N LEU A 786 -36.60 9.63 -24.67
CA LEU A 786 -37.65 10.63 -24.68
C LEU A 786 -37.03 12.03 -24.74
N THR A 787 -37.58 12.90 -25.59
CA THR A 787 -37.19 14.31 -25.65
C THR A 787 -38.25 15.14 -24.95
N LEU A 788 -37.88 15.97 -23.97
CA LEU A 788 -38.84 16.80 -23.23
C LEU A 788 -38.85 18.23 -23.77
N ASP A 789 -39.98 18.65 -24.33
CA ASP A 789 -40.23 20.01 -24.81
C ASP A 789 -41.27 20.70 -23.91
N VAL A 790 -40.88 21.77 -23.23
CA VAL A 790 -41.74 22.51 -22.30
C VAL A 790 -41.88 23.94 -22.80
N SER A 791 -43.11 24.36 -23.07
CA SER A 791 -43.37 25.70 -23.61
C SER A 791 -43.05 26.83 -22.62
N PRO A 792 -42.73 28.04 -23.11
CA PRO A 792 -42.49 29.21 -22.26
C PRO A 792 -43.64 29.48 -21.27
N GLU A 793 -44.88 29.29 -21.70
CA GLU A 793 -46.07 29.49 -20.87
C GLU A 793 -46.13 28.48 -19.71
N ALA A 794 -45.78 27.21 -19.98
CA ALA A 794 -45.71 26.18 -18.95
C ALA A 794 -44.57 26.43 -17.95
N LYS A 795 -43.42 26.97 -18.41
CA LYS A 795 -42.31 27.37 -17.54
C LYS A 795 -42.69 28.53 -16.62
N ALA A 796 -43.32 29.58 -17.16
CA ALA A 796 -43.82 30.70 -16.37
C ALA A 796 -44.87 30.24 -15.33
N TRP A 797 -45.76 29.30 -15.72
CA TRP A 797 -46.72 28.69 -14.80
C TRP A 797 -46.01 27.97 -13.63
N LEU A 798 -44.96 27.19 -13.92
CA LEU A 798 -44.16 26.49 -12.91
C LEU A 798 -43.44 27.47 -11.98
N ALA A 799 -42.85 28.53 -12.52
CA ALA A 799 -42.15 29.55 -11.74
C ALA A 799 -43.11 30.25 -10.76
N LYS A 800 -44.28 30.67 -11.23
CA LYS A 800 -45.28 31.37 -10.43
C LYS A 800 -45.87 30.51 -9.30
N ARG A 801 -46.15 29.23 -9.56
CA ARG A 801 -46.74 28.32 -8.55
C ARG A 801 -45.70 27.60 -7.69
N GLY A 802 -44.46 27.51 -8.15
CA GLY A 802 -43.37 26.86 -7.43
C GLY A 802 -42.64 27.77 -6.44
N TYR A 803 -42.96 29.06 -6.43
CA TYR A 803 -42.43 30.03 -5.48
C TYR A 803 -43.34 30.21 -4.27
N ASP A 804 -42.73 30.19 -3.09
CA ASP A 804 -43.38 30.52 -1.82
C ASP A 804 -42.55 31.60 -1.09
N PRO A 805 -43.13 32.73 -0.66
CA PRO A 805 -42.38 33.79 0.03
C PRO A 805 -41.63 33.34 1.30
N ALA A 806 -42.08 32.29 1.99
CA ALA A 806 -41.43 31.75 3.17
C ALA A 806 -40.39 30.67 2.83
N TYR A 807 -40.60 29.91 1.75
CA TYR A 807 -39.79 28.73 1.39
C TYR A 807 -38.97 28.85 0.08
N GLY A 808 -39.02 30.00 -0.59
CA GLY A 808 -38.31 30.27 -1.83
C GLY A 808 -38.69 29.28 -2.95
N ALA A 809 -37.69 28.81 -3.69
CA ALA A 809 -37.87 27.84 -4.78
C ALA A 809 -37.98 26.37 -4.29
N ARG A 810 -38.00 26.11 -2.98
CA ARG A 810 -38.01 24.75 -2.41
C ARG A 810 -39.22 23.90 -2.86
N PRO A 811 -40.45 24.44 -3.02
CA PRO A 811 -41.59 23.68 -3.53
C PRO A 811 -41.47 23.26 -5.00
N LEU A 812 -40.63 23.96 -5.78
CA LEU A 812 -40.57 23.84 -7.24
C LEU A 812 -40.26 22.42 -7.73
N ARG A 813 -39.26 21.76 -7.14
CA ARG A 813 -38.90 20.38 -7.51
C ARG A 813 -40.07 19.41 -7.32
N ARG A 814 -40.81 19.55 -6.21
CA ARG A 814 -42.00 18.74 -5.92
C ARG A 814 -43.14 19.06 -6.87
N LEU A 815 -43.31 20.34 -7.23
CA LEU A 815 -44.30 20.77 -8.22
C LEU A 815 -44.01 20.16 -9.59
N ILE A 816 -42.78 20.24 -10.09
CA ILE A 816 -42.37 19.63 -11.37
C ILE A 816 -42.60 18.12 -11.35
N GLN A 817 -42.21 17.43 -10.27
CA GLN A 817 -42.45 15.99 -10.15
C GLN A 817 -43.95 15.64 -10.21
N LYS A 818 -44.80 16.41 -9.53
CA LYS A 818 -46.24 16.16 -9.50
C LYS A 818 -46.95 16.56 -10.80
N ALA A 819 -46.60 17.73 -11.35
CA ALA A 819 -47.27 18.30 -12.51
C ALA A 819 -46.80 17.67 -13.83
N ILE A 820 -45.50 17.36 -13.93
CA ILE A 820 -44.91 16.75 -15.13
C ILE A 820 -44.69 15.25 -14.92
N GLY A 821 -43.94 14.87 -13.89
CA GLY A 821 -43.53 13.47 -13.67
C GLY A 821 -44.69 12.48 -13.50
N ASP A 822 -45.61 12.76 -12.59
CA ASP A 822 -46.75 11.87 -12.29
C ASP A 822 -47.71 11.75 -13.49
N ALA A 823 -47.91 12.84 -14.25
CA ALA A 823 -48.75 12.84 -15.44
C ALA A 823 -48.06 12.10 -16.61
N LEU A 824 -46.77 12.33 -16.85
CA LEU A 824 -45.99 11.58 -17.85
C LEU A 824 -45.96 10.09 -17.53
N ALA A 825 -45.85 9.70 -16.26
CA ALA A 825 -45.88 8.30 -15.85
C ALA A 825 -47.21 7.63 -16.24
N LYS A 826 -48.35 8.33 -16.11
CA LYS A 826 -49.66 7.81 -16.55
C LYS A 826 -49.71 7.62 -18.07
N GLU A 827 -49.21 8.58 -18.84
CA GLU A 827 -49.20 8.51 -20.31
C GLU A 827 -48.25 7.43 -20.86
N LEU A 828 -47.13 7.17 -20.18
CA LEU A 828 -46.24 6.06 -20.49
C LEU A 828 -46.89 4.70 -20.19
N LEU A 829 -47.61 4.59 -19.07
CA LEU A 829 -48.30 3.35 -18.67
C LEU A 829 -49.55 3.08 -19.52
N SER A 830 -50.24 4.11 -19.98
CA SER A 830 -51.39 4.00 -20.90
C SER A 830 -50.94 3.64 -22.33
N GLY A 831 -49.66 3.83 -22.66
CA GLY A 831 -49.08 3.58 -23.97
C GLY A 831 -49.32 4.71 -24.99
N ALA A 832 -49.84 5.85 -24.54
CA ALA A 832 -50.03 7.06 -25.34
C ALA A 832 -48.72 7.74 -25.72
N ILE A 833 -47.72 7.67 -24.83
CA ILE A 833 -46.33 8.09 -25.07
C ILE A 833 -45.44 6.83 -25.02
N ARG A 834 -44.49 6.72 -25.93
CA ARG A 834 -43.57 5.57 -26.07
C ARG A 834 -42.12 6.03 -26.07
N ASP A 835 -41.22 5.10 -25.76
CA ASP A 835 -39.78 5.34 -25.83
C ASP A 835 -39.38 5.85 -27.23
N GLY A 836 -38.59 6.93 -27.28
CA GLY A 836 -38.23 7.62 -28.53
C GLY A 836 -39.10 8.83 -28.89
N ASP A 837 -40.23 9.03 -28.20
CA ASP A 837 -41.15 10.14 -28.50
C ASP A 837 -40.66 11.48 -27.92
N THR A 838 -41.10 12.55 -28.57
CA THR A 838 -41.05 13.91 -28.02
C THR A 838 -42.26 14.11 -27.12
N VAL A 839 -42.04 14.49 -25.86
CA VAL A 839 -43.05 14.80 -24.87
C VAL A 839 -43.21 16.31 -24.82
N ARG A 840 -44.38 16.80 -25.20
CA ARG A 840 -44.71 18.22 -25.17
C ARG A 840 -45.52 18.56 -23.92
N VAL A 841 -45.11 19.61 -23.21
CA VAL A 841 -45.76 20.10 -21.99
C VAL A 841 -46.22 21.53 -22.22
N ASP A 842 -47.54 21.71 -22.25
CA ASP A 842 -48.21 23.00 -22.44
C ASP A 842 -49.15 23.31 -21.28
N VAL A 843 -49.61 24.57 -21.19
CA VAL A 843 -50.71 24.92 -20.27
C VAL A 843 -52.03 24.42 -20.89
N ASP A 844 -52.87 23.76 -20.10
CA ASP A 844 -54.12 23.17 -20.58
C ASP A 844 -55.06 24.24 -21.16
N PRO A 845 -55.44 24.18 -22.46
CA PRO A 845 -56.32 25.16 -23.09
C PRO A 845 -57.81 24.96 -22.73
N HIS A 846 -58.18 23.88 -22.06
CA HIS A 846 -59.57 23.50 -21.81
C HIS A 846 -59.91 23.44 -20.32
N GLU A 847 -59.86 24.59 -19.65
CA GLU A 847 -60.18 24.62 -18.22
C GLU A 847 -61.50 25.29 -17.85
N VAL A 848 -62.28 24.56 -17.03
CA VAL A 848 -63.53 24.95 -16.37
C VAL A 848 -63.25 24.85 -14.86
N GLU A 849 -63.42 25.95 -14.12
CA GLU A 849 -63.26 26.06 -12.65
C GLU A 849 -61.82 26.11 -12.07
N GLY A 850 -61.01 27.09 -12.49
CA GLY A 850 -60.14 27.88 -11.58
C GLY A 850 -58.86 27.26 -11.02
N VAL A 851 -58.26 26.21 -11.61
CA VAL A 851 -56.99 25.64 -11.13
C VAL A 851 -56.04 25.33 -12.31
N ASP A 852 -55.58 26.36 -13.06
CA ASP A 852 -54.69 26.23 -14.25
C ASP A 852 -53.81 24.97 -14.21
N SER A 853 -53.92 24.01 -15.13
CA SER A 853 -53.13 22.75 -15.10
C SER A 853 -52.19 22.59 -16.31
N LEU A 854 -51.21 21.69 -16.22
CA LEU A 854 -50.31 21.37 -17.34
C LEU A 854 -50.83 20.16 -18.11
N TRP A 855 -50.85 20.28 -19.43
CA TRP A 855 -51.23 19.22 -20.37
C TRP A 855 -49.99 18.59 -21.00
N ILE A 856 -49.83 17.27 -20.82
CA ILE A 856 -48.71 16.49 -21.33
C ILE A 856 -49.22 15.59 -22.46
N HIS A 857 -48.60 15.69 -23.62
CA HIS A 857 -48.98 14.91 -24.78
C HIS A 857 -47.77 14.57 -25.64
N ARG A 858 -47.97 13.64 -26.58
CA ARG A 858 -46.96 13.30 -27.58
C ARG A 858 -46.85 14.45 -28.59
N GLY A 859 -45.64 14.99 -28.76
CA GLY A 859 -45.32 15.92 -29.83
C GLY A 859 -45.33 15.19 -31.18
N GLU A 860 -45.83 15.87 -32.22
CA GLU A 860 -45.84 15.36 -33.60
C GLU A 860 -44.43 15.21 -34.20
#